data_AF-A0A1E7JA12-F1
#
_entry.id   AF-A0A1E7JA12-F1
#
_cell.length_a   1.000
_cell.length_b   1.000
_cell.length_c   1.000
_cell.angle_alpha   90.00
_cell.angle_beta   90.00
_cell.angle_gamma   90.00
#
_symmetry.space_group_name_H-M   'P 1'
#
loop_
_entity.id
_entity.type
_entity.pdbx_description
1 polymer ?
#
loop_
_entity_poly.entity_id
_entity_poly.type
_entity_poly.pdbx_seq_one_letter_code
_entity_poly.pdbx_strand_id
1 'polypeptide(L)'
;MINKVRKRYQSSVLMVGLVSMLLIVGLCLAGEAVAATICVPRNYPTIQKAIDAARRGDKVLVSQGIYYENITMKEGVTIQGGWNKDFSRRDISSYVTTIDGGKRGGWVVCGANKATLDGFTIINAKAIVRDDARIGAGIYCVSTSPTIINSTIKKNEPAGIYCTGSSAAIINNVICNNEEAGIYLENGCSLKIKGNSIRDNKMAGIGTGGMVVSRIEVRNNTINNNALGGIEAKAATGTIHNNIIYKNKQAGIRCVITPMDIVNNTIVDNGRSGIVVEDPSVMPTIKNNIITHNGESGIRAAGKGYSYNLLFSNNLTDNCDPHYLWCIRRQYGGYEDEKSFLKHKDMIADPLYVDPVHHDYHLQPTSTAIDGGDPAPEFRDVNFPPSMGSSINDMGAYGGPFTIPEKRKSNNPPQANAGPSQEVYVGDRVTLDGTGCNDPDGDFLSYQWKFVSKPRASKARLSDSKAVNPTFRVDVPGDYTVQLIAKDRWGKSSNSHSVRVTTLSNHPPIANAGELISHVFLGDAVTLYGGGSKDPDADCLNYRWELAFRPSTSQATLSDLNASSPTFVVDALGCYVARLVVNDGKADSVPDTVYISTRHNAKDGKRNVPGEYPTIQAAVDAANPGDDVVVQKGTYKESVVIDKNMNLVGIGWPKIDGGSKEGDINTIMIAYLGDRAGRVEGFVITGGGGGSMGHGISIWDSSPTIVNNKITCNIHNAIGIHGRKVLTGKTKIYNNHIYDNMIGIGNGRGSEAHIYGNQIHHNRVVGVGSRGLAAPRIEGNYIYGNRIGVGAREVASPHIEGNHIFDNVCGITIGPVSTIRRFAGEDIIIKNNLIFSNHQCGVSITSFNLSKVIISNNTIDSNNHHFVTKERGGGVVLGYPFPATFDAVVANNIVTNNKTGGIVNYDGTELFPAPGAAMMNDYNNVWNNENEYAGCPPGDKDFSKDPLYVSVASERNGNYYLSQRASGQVSNSPCVDAGSNTASRLGLRNKTTRTDKVGDSGIVDIGYHY
;
A
#
# COMPACT_ATOMS: atom_id res chain seq x y z
N MET A 1 -47.16 -85.42 -23.05
CA MET A 1 -46.95 -84.05 -22.54
C MET A 1 -45.52 -83.51 -22.77
N ILE A 2 -44.79 -83.95 -23.82
CA ILE A 2 -43.40 -83.49 -24.11
C ILE A 2 -43.28 -82.65 -25.40
N ASN A 3 -44.33 -82.56 -26.25
CA ASN A 3 -44.18 -81.98 -27.60
C ASN A 3 -44.79 -80.58 -27.82
N LYS A 4 -45.31 -79.88 -26.80
CA LYS A 4 -45.90 -78.53 -26.95
C LYS A 4 -44.98 -77.36 -26.56
N VAL A 5 -43.74 -77.62 -26.09
CA VAL A 5 -42.82 -76.57 -25.61
C VAL A 5 -41.63 -76.30 -26.56
N ARG A 6 -41.33 -77.19 -27.52
CA ARG A 6 -40.14 -77.07 -28.40
C ARG A 6 -40.28 -76.12 -29.60
N LYS A 7 -41.47 -75.62 -29.94
CA LYS A 7 -41.71 -74.84 -31.19
C LYS A 7 -41.71 -73.31 -31.03
N ARG A 8 -41.41 -72.77 -29.83
CA ARG A 8 -41.42 -71.31 -29.55
C ARG A 8 -40.04 -70.67 -29.35
N TYR A 9 -38.94 -71.43 -29.46
CA TYR A 9 -37.59 -70.93 -29.13
C TYR A 9 -36.63 -70.76 -30.32
N GLN A 10 -36.97 -71.21 -31.55
CA GLN A 10 -36.02 -71.14 -32.67
C GLN A 10 -36.21 -69.93 -33.61
N SER A 11 -37.33 -69.22 -33.55
CA SER A 11 -37.55 -68.02 -34.39
C SER A 11 -37.06 -66.71 -33.74
N SER A 12 -36.73 -66.74 -32.45
CA SER A 12 -36.32 -65.55 -31.66
C SER A 12 -34.81 -65.34 -31.59
N VAL A 13 -34.00 -66.34 -31.94
CA VAL A 13 -32.53 -66.28 -31.77
C VAL A 13 -31.83 -65.61 -32.96
N LEU A 14 -32.37 -65.73 -34.18
CA LEU A 14 -31.77 -65.08 -35.36
C LEU A 14 -32.04 -63.57 -35.43
N MET A 15 -33.17 -63.11 -34.88
CA MET A 15 -33.53 -61.67 -34.89
C MET A 15 -32.78 -60.87 -33.81
N VAL A 16 -32.41 -61.52 -32.69
CA VAL A 16 -31.61 -60.91 -31.62
C VAL A 16 -30.14 -60.74 -32.03
N GLY A 17 -29.59 -61.66 -32.84
CA GLY A 17 -28.22 -61.57 -33.33
C GLY A 17 -27.96 -60.35 -34.24
N LEU A 18 -28.88 -60.03 -35.15
CA LEU A 18 -28.72 -58.89 -36.07
C LEU A 18 -28.91 -57.53 -35.36
N VAL A 19 -29.82 -57.44 -34.39
CA VAL A 19 -30.04 -56.21 -33.61
C VAL A 19 -28.88 -55.93 -32.66
N SER A 20 -28.24 -56.98 -32.11
CA SER A 20 -27.07 -56.84 -31.22
C SER A 20 -25.83 -56.36 -31.97
N MET A 21 -25.61 -56.82 -33.20
CA MET A 21 -24.46 -56.43 -34.02
C MET A 21 -24.62 -55.00 -34.58
N LEU A 22 -25.85 -54.57 -34.91
CA LEU A 22 -26.16 -53.18 -35.25
C LEU A 22 -26.09 -52.23 -34.04
N LEU A 23 -26.41 -52.70 -32.82
CA LEU A 23 -26.21 -51.91 -31.60
C LEU A 23 -24.73 -51.73 -31.25
N ILE A 24 -23.88 -52.75 -31.43
CA ILE A 24 -22.44 -52.67 -31.13
C ILE A 24 -21.71 -51.81 -32.16
N VAL A 25 -22.06 -51.90 -33.45
CA VAL A 25 -21.49 -51.00 -34.48
C VAL A 25 -22.05 -49.56 -34.33
N GLY A 26 -23.30 -49.40 -33.88
CA GLY A 26 -23.88 -48.09 -33.54
C GLY A 26 -23.30 -47.45 -32.26
N LEU A 27 -22.91 -48.25 -31.26
CA LEU A 27 -22.21 -47.81 -30.05
C LEU A 27 -20.71 -47.54 -30.29
N CYS A 28 -20.10 -48.14 -31.32
CA CYS A 28 -18.75 -47.81 -31.77
C CYS A 28 -18.69 -46.61 -32.74
N LEU A 29 -19.84 -46.04 -33.13
CA LEU A 29 -19.95 -44.83 -33.97
C LEU A 29 -20.59 -43.63 -33.26
N ALA A 30 -20.89 -43.74 -31.97
CA ALA A 30 -21.14 -42.58 -31.12
C ALA A 30 -19.80 -41.85 -30.90
N GLY A 31 -19.44 -40.98 -31.86
CA GLY A 31 -18.21 -40.20 -31.82
C GLY A 31 -18.02 -39.57 -30.44
N GLU A 32 -16.80 -39.65 -29.92
CA GLU A 32 -16.40 -38.93 -28.72
C GLU A 32 -16.83 -37.46 -28.88
N ALA A 33 -17.82 -37.04 -28.09
CA ALA A 33 -18.29 -35.67 -28.12
C ALA A 33 -17.12 -34.78 -27.71
N VAL A 34 -16.59 -34.02 -28.67
CA VAL A 34 -15.49 -33.08 -28.44
C VAL A 34 -15.91 -32.08 -27.37
N ALA A 35 -15.12 -31.95 -26.30
CA ALA A 35 -15.36 -31.01 -25.22
C ALA A 35 -15.56 -29.59 -25.78
N ALA A 36 -16.70 -28.98 -25.47
CA ALA A 36 -17.02 -27.65 -25.96
C ALA A 36 -16.24 -26.58 -25.18
N THR A 37 -15.93 -25.48 -25.86
CA THR A 37 -15.36 -24.27 -25.25
C THR A 37 -16.41 -23.16 -25.27
N ILE A 38 -16.77 -22.67 -24.08
CA ILE A 38 -17.78 -21.63 -23.87
C ILE A 38 -17.07 -20.39 -23.32
N CYS A 39 -17.17 -19.28 -24.03
CA CYS A 39 -16.53 -18.01 -23.68
C CYS A 39 -17.51 -17.07 -22.97
N VAL A 40 -17.13 -16.49 -21.84
CA VAL A 40 -17.90 -15.47 -21.10
C VAL A 40 -17.17 -14.13 -21.17
N PRO A 41 -17.80 -13.06 -21.69
CA PRO A 41 -19.24 -12.91 -21.93
C PRO A 41 -19.73 -13.28 -23.35
N ARG A 42 -18.86 -13.74 -24.25
CA ARG A 42 -19.17 -13.92 -25.69
C ARG A 42 -20.41 -14.80 -25.96
N ASN A 43 -20.49 -15.96 -25.33
CA ASN A 43 -21.57 -16.93 -25.51
C ASN A 43 -22.70 -16.75 -24.48
N TYR A 44 -22.34 -16.37 -23.25
CA TYR A 44 -23.30 -16.13 -22.17
C TYR A 44 -22.88 -14.89 -21.38
N PRO A 45 -23.84 -14.07 -20.91
CA PRO A 45 -23.53 -12.81 -20.23
C PRO A 45 -22.99 -12.99 -18.81
N THR A 46 -23.14 -14.17 -18.20
CA THR A 46 -22.71 -14.45 -16.82
C THR A 46 -21.98 -15.78 -16.74
N ILE A 47 -21.13 -15.94 -15.73
CA ILE A 47 -20.38 -17.16 -15.49
C ILE A 47 -21.34 -18.31 -15.17
N GLN A 48 -22.34 -18.09 -14.31
CA GLN A 48 -23.28 -19.14 -13.93
C GLN A 48 -24.04 -19.70 -15.14
N LYS A 49 -24.53 -18.83 -16.05
CA LYS A 49 -25.25 -19.30 -17.25
C LYS A 49 -24.39 -20.16 -18.17
N ALA A 50 -23.10 -19.84 -18.28
CA ALA A 50 -22.16 -20.67 -19.04
C ALA A 50 -21.93 -22.02 -18.36
N ILE A 51 -21.82 -22.06 -17.03
CA ILE A 51 -21.72 -23.31 -16.26
C ILE A 51 -22.97 -24.16 -16.43
N ASP A 52 -24.16 -23.56 -16.36
CA ASP A 52 -25.44 -24.26 -16.51
C ASP A 52 -25.54 -24.95 -17.88
N ALA A 53 -25.08 -24.27 -18.94
CA ALA A 53 -25.06 -24.78 -20.31
C ALA A 53 -23.97 -25.82 -20.58
N ALA A 54 -22.86 -25.79 -19.83
CA ALA A 54 -21.72 -26.69 -20.01
C ALA A 54 -22.09 -28.15 -19.69
N ARG A 55 -21.48 -29.09 -20.40
CA ARG A 55 -21.53 -30.53 -20.15
C ARG A 55 -20.23 -30.98 -19.47
N ARG A 56 -20.26 -32.17 -18.87
CA ARG A 56 -19.07 -32.79 -18.27
C ARG A 56 -17.94 -32.87 -19.32
N GLY A 57 -16.77 -32.34 -18.99
CA GLY A 57 -15.61 -32.24 -19.88
C GLY A 57 -15.43 -30.88 -20.56
N ASP A 58 -16.47 -30.04 -20.62
CA ASP A 58 -16.41 -28.72 -21.26
C ASP A 58 -15.53 -27.72 -20.50
N LYS A 59 -15.08 -26.69 -21.23
CA LYS A 59 -14.33 -25.55 -20.70
C LYS A 59 -15.15 -24.27 -20.78
N VAL A 60 -15.26 -23.57 -19.66
CA VAL A 60 -15.79 -22.20 -19.58
C VAL A 60 -14.61 -21.23 -19.44
N LEU A 61 -14.29 -20.51 -20.51
CA LEU A 61 -13.25 -19.47 -20.52
C LEU A 61 -13.88 -18.14 -20.16
N VAL A 62 -13.30 -17.42 -19.21
CA VAL A 62 -13.83 -16.16 -18.70
C VAL A 62 -12.82 -15.04 -18.95
N SER A 63 -13.21 -14.03 -19.72
CA SER A 63 -12.34 -12.90 -20.01
C SER A 63 -12.13 -12.03 -18.77
N GLN A 64 -11.03 -11.27 -18.75
CA GLN A 64 -10.68 -10.30 -17.71
C GLN A 64 -11.87 -9.38 -17.34
N GLY A 65 -11.95 -9.03 -16.07
CA GLY A 65 -13.03 -8.19 -15.55
C GLY A 65 -13.52 -8.64 -14.18
N ILE A 66 -14.48 -7.89 -13.64
CA ILE A 66 -15.14 -8.16 -12.37
C ILE A 66 -16.54 -8.68 -12.65
N TYR A 67 -16.86 -9.86 -12.12
CA TYR A 67 -18.13 -10.55 -12.24
C TYR A 67 -18.77 -10.57 -10.86
N TYR A 68 -19.87 -9.82 -10.70
CA TYR A 68 -20.63 -9.76 -9.45
C TYR A 68 -21.62 -10.92 -9.40
N GLU A 69 -21.14 -12.08 -8.94
CA GLU A 69 -21.88 -13.34 -8.95
C GLU A 69 -21.52 -14.21 -7.74
N ASN A 70 -22.46 -15.06 -7.34
CA ASN A 70 -22.19 -16.24 -6.52
C ASN A 70 -22.43 -17.45 -7.44
N ILE A 71 -21.40 -18.27 -7.67
CA ILE A 71 -21.47 -19.37 -8.66
C ILE A 71 -21.48 -20.73 -8.00
N THR A 72 -22.13 -21.70 -8.64
CA THR A 72 -22.09 -23.12 -8.31
C THR A 72 -21.47 -23.87 -9.47
N MET A 73 -20.33 -24.50 -9.22
CA MET A 73 -19.63 -25.31 -10.21
C MET A 73 -20.48 -26.52 -10.63
N LYS A 74 -20.20 -27.05 -11.83
CA LYS A 74 -20.87 -28.24 -12.36
C LYS A 74 -19.89 -29.39 -12.51
N GLU A 75 -20.37 -30.62 -12.28
CA GLU A 75 -19.53 -31.81 -12.26
C GLU A 75 -18.69 -31.95 -13.54
N GLY A 76 -17.37 -32.07 -13.36
CA GLY A 76 -16.41 -32.26 -14.45
C GLY A 76 -16.25 -31.11 -15.43
N VAL A 77 -16.75 -29.91 -15.12
CA VAL A 77 -16.55 -28.70 -15.93
C VAL A 77 -15.29 -27.96 -15.48
N THR A 78 -14.50 -27.49 -16.44
CA THR A 78 -13.31 -26.66 -16.18
C THR A 78 -13.63 -25.19 -16.42
N ILE A 79 -13.42 -24.34 -15.43
CA ILE A 79 -13.69 -22.90 -15.49
C ILE A 79 -12.34 -22.18 -15.39
N GLN A 80 -11.99 -21.37 -16.40
CA GLN A 80 -10.68 -20.71 -16.52
C GLN A 80 -10.80 -19.19 -16.64
N GLY A 81 -10.22 -18.47 -15.69
CA GLY A 81 -9.97 -17.04 -15.77
C GLY A 81 -8.62 -16.73 -16.41
N GLY A 82 -8.27 -15.45 -16.52
CA GLY A 82 -6.99 -15.02 -17.07
C GLY A 82 -6.99 -14.82 -18.59
N TRP A 83 -8.15 -14.70 -19.24
CA TRP A 83 -8.23 -14.51 -20.69
C TRP A 83 -8.39 -13.04 -21.06
N ASN A 84 -7.73 -12.58 -22.12
CA ASN A 84 -8.04 -11.28 -22.70
C ASN A 84 -9.46 -11.26 -23.33
N LYS A 85 -9.99 -10.07 -23.65
CA LYS A 85 -11.38 -9.88 -24.11
C LYS A 85 -11.74 -10.67 -25.39
N ASP A 86 -10.77 -10.95 -26.25
CA ASP A 86 -10.95 -11.70 -27.50
C ASP A 86 -10.60 -13.20 -27.38
N PHE A 87 -10.17 -13.66 -26.21
CA PHE A 87 -9.77 -15.05 -25.92
C PHE A 87 -8.60 -15.56 -26.77
N SER A 88 -7.75 -14.66 -27.28
CA SER A 88 -6.58 -15.03 -28.08
C SER A 88 -5.35 -15.34 -27.21
N ARG A 89 -5.30 -14.84 -25.97
CA ARG A 89 -4.18 -15.02 -25.03
C ARG A 89 -4.67 -15.23 -23.61
N ARG A 90 -3.97 -16.11 -22.89
CA ARG A 90 -4.18 -16.34 -21.46
C ARG A 90 -2.94 -15.96 -20.66
N ASP A 91 -3.12 -15.09 -19.68
CA ASP A 91 -2.14 -14.69 -18.68
C ASP A 91 -2.92 -14.24 -17.42
N ILE A 92 -2.86 -15.05 -16.38
CA ILE A 92 -3.60 -14.83 -15.12
C ILE A 92 -3.16 -13.57 -14.37
N SER A 93 -1.94 -13.08 -14.62
CA SER A 93 -1.39 -11.89 -13.98
C SER A 93 -1.78 -10.61 -14.73
N SER A 94 -1.79 -10.67 -16.06
CA SER A 94 -2.13 -9.54 -16.93
C SER A 94 -3.63 -9.38 -17.17
N TYR A 95 -4.39 -10.47 -17.16
CA TYR A 95 -5.80 -10.51 -17.54
C TYR A 95 -6.69 -10.94 -16.37
N VAL A 96 -6.61 -10.21 -15.26
CA VAL A 96 -7.25 -10.56 -14.00
C VAL A 96 -8.76 -10.76 -14.15
N THR A 97 -9.24 -11.93 -13.75
CA THR A 97 -10.67 -12.28 -13.69
C THR A 97 -11.10 -12.40 -12.24
N THR A 98 -12.03 -11.55 -11.79
CA THR A 98 -12.51 -11.49 -10.40
C THR A 98 -13.96 -11.95 -10.31
N ILE A 99 -14.26 -12.85 -9.37
CA ILE A 99 -15.63 -13.14 -8.93
C ILE A 99 -15.82 -12.45 -7.58
N ASP A 100 -16.70 -11.46 -7.55
CA ASP A 100 -17.01 -10.65 -6.38
C ASP A 100 -18.39 -11.06 -5.84
N GLY A 101 -18.42 -11.66 -4.64
CA GLY A 101 -19.68 -12.05 -3.98
C GLY A 101 -20.51 -10.86 -3.47
N GLY A 102 -20.01 -9.62 -3.58
CA GLY A 102 -20.74 -8.41 -3.24
C GLY A 102 -21.12 -8.30 -1.76
N LYS A 103 -20.44 -9.04 -0.88
CA LYS A 103 -20.81 -9.24 0.53
C LYS A 103 -22.21 -9.82 0.71
N ARG A 104 -22.63 -10.72 -0.18
CA ARG A 104 -23.93 -11.40 -0.15
C ARG A 104 -23.73 -12.92 -0.30
N GLY A 105 -24.62 -13.71 0.30
CA GLY A 105 -24.81 -15.11 -0.09
C GLY A 105 -23.94 -16.19 0.55
N GLY A 106 -23.29 -15.98 1.70
CA GLY A 106 -22.54 -17.03 2.41
C GLY A 106 -21.20 -17.36 1.76
N TRP A 107 -21.22 -17.80 0.50
CA TRP A 107 -20.04 -18.16 -0.27
C TRP A 107 -20.05 -17.61 -1.69
N VAL A 108 -18.87 -17.39 -2.26
CA VAL A 108 -18.73 -16.86 -3.63
C VAL A 108 -18.75 -18.01 -4.65
N VAL A 109 -18.06 -19.11 -4.36
CA VAL A 109 -17.99 -20.29 -5.23
C VAL A 109 -18.39 -21.54 -4.45
N CYS A 110 -19.37 -22.29 -4.95
CA CYS A 110 -19.69 -23.63 -4.46
C CYS A 110 -19.02 -24.69 -5.34
N GLY A 111 -18.20 -25.55 -4.72
CA GLY A 111 -17.40 -26.57 -5.40
C GLY A 111 -18.21 -27.79 -5.86
N ALA A 112 -17.80 -28.41 -6.98
CA ALA A 112 -18.44 -29.60 -7.54
C ALA A 112 -17.44 -30.73 -7.83
N ASN A 113 -17.95 -31.97 -7.95
CA ASN A 113 -17.13 -33.14 -8.19
C ASN A 113 -16.34 -33.06 -9.51
N LYS A 114 -15.05 -33.37 -9.47
CA LYS A 114 -14.16 -33.40 -10.64
C LYS A 114 -14.10 -32.09 -11.44
N ALA A 115 -14.63 -31.00 -10.89
CA ALA A 115 -14.68 -29.71 -11.55
C ALA A 115 -13.37 -28.93 -11.27
N THR A 116 -12.96 -28.07 -12.18
CA THR A 116 -11.72 -27.29 -12.04
C THR A 116 -12.02 -25.79 -12.04
N LEU A 117 -11.46 -25.05 -11.08
CA LEU A 117 -11.44 -23.59 -11.04
C LEU A 117 -9.99 -23.12 -11.16
N ASP A 118 -9.66 -22.37 -12.21
CA ASP A 118 -8.28 -22.00 -12.54
C ASP A 118 -8.13 -20.50 -12.88
N GLY A 119 -7.33 -19.76 -12.10
CA GLY A 119 -6.91 -18.40 -12.46
C GLY A 119 -7.91 -17.29 -12.08
N PHE A 120 -8.59 -17.40 -10.94
CA PHE A 120 -9.56 -16.39 -10.48
C PHE A 120 -9.11 -15.63 -9.23
N THR A 121 -9.56 -14.39 -9.11
CA THR A 121 -9.58 -13.67 -7.83
C THR A 121 -10.97 -13.80 -7.20
N ILE A 122 -11.06 -14.30 -5.96
CA ILE A 122 -12.32 -14.55 -5.24
C ILE A 122 -12.38 -13.68 -3.99
N ILE A 123 -13.37 -12.78 -3.92
CA ILE A 123 -13.46 -11.77 -2.86
C ILE A 123 -14.89 -11.57 -2.34
N ASN A 124 -14.98 -10.96 -1.15
CA ASN A 124 -16.20 -10.43 -0.56
C ASN A 124 -17.30 -11.48 -0.31
N ALA A 125 -16.94 -12.72 0.06
CA ALA A 125 -17.89 -13.60 0.75
C ALA A 125 -18.37 -12.94 2.05
N LYS A 126 -19.61 -13.20 2.45
CA LYS A 126 -20.17 -12.71 3.71
C LYS A 126 -20.74 -13.86 4.53
N ALA A 127 -20.28 -13.98 5.77
CA ALA A 127 -20.78 -14.97 6.73
C ALA A 127 -22.30 -14.86 6.91
N ILE A 128 -22.94 -16.02 6.98
CA ILE A 128 -24.31 -16.21 7.44
C ILE A 128 -24.23 -16.76 8.86
N VAL A 129 -24.91 -16.12 9.80
CA VAL A 129 -25.01 -16.65 11.17
C VAL A 129 -26.21 -17.58 11.25
N ARG A 130 -25.99 -18.84 11.64
CA ARG A 130 -27.03 -19.84 11.95
C ARG A 130 -26.63 -20.58 13.20
N ASP A 131 -27.53 -20.65 14.19
CA ASP A 131 -27.33 -21.42 15.44
C ASP A 131 -25.94 -21.15 16.08
N ASP A 132 -25.59 -19.87 16.22
CA ASP A 132 -24.30 -19.37 16.72
C ASP A 132 -23.04 -19.75 15.91
N ALA A 133 -23.20 -20.45 14.77
CA ALA A 133 -22.13 -20.75 13.82
C ALA A 133 -22.09 -19.72 12.68
N ARG A 134 -20.88 -19.24 12.37
CA ARG A 134 -20.62 -18.41 11.18
C ARG A 134 -20.34 -19.33 10.00
N ILE A 135 -21.26 -19.38 9.05
CA ILE A 135 -21.19 -20.23 7.87
C ILE A 135 -20.90 -19.37 6.65
N GLY A 136 -19.85 -19.71 5.90
CA GLY A 136 -19.52 -19.07 4.63
C GLY A 136 -18.07 -19.30 4.24
N ALA A 137 -17.69 -18.92 3.01
CA ALA A 137 -16.30 -18.93 2.56
C ALA A 137 -16.14 -18.24 1.21
N GLY A 138 -14.92 -17.85 0.84
CA GLY A 138 -14.64 -17.54 -0.57
C GLY A 138 -15.03 -18.73 -1.47
N ILE A 139 -14.55 -19.92 -1.12
CA ILE A 139 -14.89 -21.18 -1.80
C ILE A 139 -15.42 -22.19 -0.78
N TYR A 140 -16.59 -22.76 -1.04
CA TYR A 140 -17.31 -23.66 -0.16
C TYR A 140 -17.47 -25.05 -0.81
N CYS A 141 -16.91 -26.08 -0.19
CA CYS A 141 -16.94 -27.47 -0.68
C CYS A 141 -17.64 -28.38 0.33
N VAL A 142 -18.75 -29.01 -0.07
CA VAL A 142 -19.53 -29.93 0.77
C VAL A 142 -19.68 -31.26 0.04
N SER A 143 -19.06 -32.30 0.56
CA SER A 143 -19.07 -33.64 -0.06
C SER A 143 -18.68 -33.64 -1.55
N THR A 144 -17.74 -32.76 -1.94
CA THR A 144 -17.33 -32.58 -3.33
C THR A 144 -15.81 -32.75 -3.54
N SER A 145 -15.39 -32.86 -4.79
CA SER A 145 -13.99 -33.11 -5.20
C SER A 145 -13.46 -32.12 -6.26
N PRO A 146 -13.54 -30.79 -6.02
CA PRO A 146 -13.04 -29.82 -6.99
C PRO A 146 -11.51 -29.70 -6.98
N THR A 147 -10.95 -29.25 -8.10
CA THR A 147 -9.56 -28.81 -8.22
C THR A 147 -9.52 -27.29 -8.33
N ILE A 148 -8.86 -26.62 -7.38
CA ILE A 148 -8.77 -25.16 -7.25
C ILE A 148 -7.31 -24.77 -7.46
N ILE A 149 -7.02 -24.05 -8.54
CA ILE A 149 -5.66 -23.76 -8.96
C ILE A 149 -5.41 -22.31 -9.36
N ASN A 150 -4.17 -21.84 -9.17
CA ASN A 150 -3.67 -20.55 -9.65
C ASN A 150 -4.54 -19.33 -9.29
N SER A 151 -5.28 -19.41 -8.18
CA SER A 151 -6.29 -18.42 -7.81
C SER A 151 -5.87 -17.61 -6.58
N THR A 152 -6.40 -16.39 -6.47
CA THR A 152 -6.22 -15.52 -5.30
C THR A 152 -7.52 -15.45 -4.51
N ILE A 153 -7.53 -15.97 -3.28
CA ILE A 153 -8.70 -16.02 -2.40
C ILE A 153 -8.45 -15.09 -1.21
N LYS A 154 -9.11 -13.92 -1.20
CA LYS A 154 -8.83 -12.88 -0.20
C LYS A 154 -10.04 -12.09 0.24
N LYS A 155 -9.98 -11.50 1.43
CA LYS A 155 -11.03 -10.62 1.98
C LYS A 155 -12.41 -11.30 2.03
N ASN A 156 -12.43 -12.58 2.37
CA ASN A 156 -13.67 -13.35 2.54
C ASN A 156 -13.99 -13.54 4.02
N GLU A 157 -15.28 -13.67 4.31
CA GLU A 157 -15.81 -13.91 5.65
C GLU A 157 -16.71 -15.16 5.66
N PRO A 158 -16.49 -16.15 6.55
CA PRO A 158 -15.35 -16.29 7.47
C PRO A 158 -14.05 -16.76 6.80
N ALA A 159 -14.03 -17.96 6.19
CA ALA A 159 -12.80 -18.59 5.69
C ALA A 159 -12.51 -18.24 4.22
N GLY A 160 -11.25 -18.40 3.81
CA GLY A 160 -10.90 -18.36 2.38
C GLY A 160 -11.52 -19.55 1.64
N ILE A 161 -11.15 -20.76 2.05
CA ILE A 161 -11.70 -22.02 1.53
C ILE A 161 -12.22 -22.84 2.71
N TYR A 162 -13.45 -23.34 2.60
CA TYR A 162 -14.05 -24.23 3.59
C TYR A 162 -14.43 -25.56 2.94
N CYS A 163 -14.06 -26.67 3.57
CA CYS A 163 -14.32 -28.03 3.11
C CYS A 163 -14.96 -28.88 4.21
N THR A 164 -16.03 -29.62 3.89
CA THR A 164 -16.64 -30.61 4.78
C THR A 164 -16.96 -31.88 4.00
N GLY A 165 -16.54 -33.05 4.48
CA GLY A 165 -16.66 -34.34 3.76
C GLY A 165 -16.06 -34.38 2.34
N SER A 166 -15.14 -33.47 2.01
CA SER A 166 -14.71 -33.18 0.64
C SER A 166 -13.30 -33.68 0.32
N SER A 167 -13.00 -33.94 -0.95
CA SER A 167 -11.68 -34.37 -1.45
C SER A 167 -11.09 -33.40 -2.47
N ALA A 168 -11.05 -32.11 -2.11
CA ALA A 168 -10.56 -31.05 -2.98
C ALA A 168 -9.02 -31.06 -3.12
N ALA A 169 -8.54 -30.67 -4.31
CA ALA A 169 -7.14 -30.37 -4.58
C ALA A 169 -6.95 -28.85 -4.67
N ILE A 170 -6.11 -28.28 -3.80
CA ILE A 170 -5.87 -26.85 -3.67
C ILE A 170 -4.40 -26.59 -4.03
N ILE A 171 -4.13 -26.06 -5.22
CA ILE A 171 -2.78 -26.04 -5.80
C ILE A 171 -2.38 -24.64 -6.29
N ASN A 172 -1.20 -24.13 -5.92
CA ASN A 172 -0.64 -22.88 -6.43
C ASN A 172 -1.53 -21.64 -6.24
N ASN A 173 -2.27 -21.57 -5.13
CA ASN A 173 -3.15 -20.45 -4.82
C ASN A 173 -2.47 -19.46 -3.85
N VAL A 174 -2.93 -18.21 -3.88
CA VAL A 174 -2.64 -17.19 -2.86
C VAL A 174 -3.88 -17.02 -1.99
N ILE A 175 -3.79 -17.36 -0.71
CA ILE A 175 -4.92 -17.35 0.23
C ILE A 175 -4.58 -16.41 1.38
N CYS A 176 -5.16 -15.20 1.38
CA CYS A 176 -4.74 -14.17 2.32
C CYS A 176 -5.81 -13.19 2.77
N ASN A 177 -5.60 -12.55 3.92
CA ASN A 177 -6.48 -11.50 4.44
C ASN A 177 -7.95 -11.96 4.58
N ASN A 178 -8.19 -13.20 5.00
CA ASN A 178 -9.54 -13.70 5.31
C ASN A 178 -9.84 -13.55 6.80
N GLU A 179 -11.12 -13.43 7.14
CA GLU A 179 -11.60 -13.11 8.50
C GLU A 179 -11.45 -14.27 9.50
N GLU A 180 -11.25 -15.49 9.02
CA GLU A 180 -10.90 -16.67 9.82
C GLU A 180 -9.69 -17.39 9.22
N ALA A 181 -9.77 -18.71 9.02
CA ALA A 181 -8.68 -19.49 8.47
C ALA A 181 -8.53 -19.29 6.96
N GLY A 182 -7.31 -19.42 6.44
CA GLY A 182 -7.08 -19.46 5.01
C GLY A 182 -7.82 -20.65 4.37
N ILE A 183 -7.52 -21.85 4.89
CA ILE A 183 -8.22 -23.10 4.56
C ILE A 183 -8.76 -23.69 5.85
N TYR A 184 -10.06 -24.00 5.90
CA TYR A 184 -10.69 -24.71 7.00
C TYR A 184 -11.31 -26.02 6.49
N LEU A 185 -11.12 -27.12 7.22
CA LEU A 185 -11.69 -28.40 6.86
C LEU A 185 -12.22 -29.19 8.06
N GLU A 186 -13.27 -29.98 7.83
CA GLU A 186 -13.85 -30.83 8.86
C GLU A 186 -14.60 -32.05 8.31
N ASN A 187 -15.01 -32.93 9.23
CA ASN A 187 -15.93 -34.05 8.98
C ASN A 187 -15.48 -34.99 7.84
N GLY A 188 -14.31 -35.61 7.97
CA GLY A 188 -13.88 -36.66 7.04
C GLY A 188 -13.42 -36.19 5.66
N CYS A 189 -12.84 -34.98 5.57
CA CYS A 189 -12.23 -34.52 4.31
C CYS A 189 -10.98 -35.35 3.93
N SER A 190 -10.60 -35.32 2.65
CA SER A 190 -9.34 -35.88 2.12
C SER A 190 -8.69 -34.88 1.16
N LEU A 191 -8.01 -33.85 1.68
CA LEU A 191 -7.51 -32.73 0.87
C LEU A 191 -6.05 -32.89 0.43
N LYS A 192 -5.74 -32.38 -0.76
CA LYS A 192 -4.36 -32.18 -1.25
C LYS A 192 -4.08 -30.69 -1.35
N ILE A 193 -3.12 -30.18 -0.59
CA ILE A 193 -2.78 -28.75 -0.46
C ILE A 193 -1.32 -28.57 -0.88
N LYS A 194 -1.09 -28.05 -2.09
CA LYS A 194 0.25 -27.99 -2.70
C LYS A 194 0.63 -26.62 -3.24
N GLY A 195 1.84 -26.13 -2.99
CA GLY A 195 2.36 -24.97 -3.73
C GLY A 195 1.69 -23.62 -3.40
N ASN A 196 0.89 -23.55 -2.33
CA ASN A 196 0.11 -22.37 -2.00
C ASN A 196 0.90 -21.39 -1.12
N SER A 197 0.59 -20.10 -1.26
CA SER A 197 0.99 -19.04 -0.32
C SER A 197 -0.19 -18.70 0.58
N ILE A 198 -0.11 -19.01 1.87
CA ILE A 198 -1.22 -18.87 2.83
C ILE A 198 -0.79 -17.92 3.95
N ARG A 199 -1.29 -16.68 3.92
CA ARG A 199 -0.76 -15.63 4.78
C ARG A 199 -1.74 -14.57 5.24
N ASP A 200 -1.41 -13.90 6.34
CA ASP A 200 -2.15 -12.74 6.83
C ASP A 200 -3.65 -13.03 7.09
N ASN A 201 -4.00 -14.28 7.47
CA ASN A 201 -5.36 -14.65 7.85
C ASN A 201 -5.57 -14.46 9.35
N LYS A 202 -6.80 -14.13 9.76
CA LYS A 202 -7.12 -13.80 11.17
C LYS A 202 -7.22 -15.02 12.10
N MET A 203 -7.18 -16.24 11.57
CA MET A 203 -7.00 -17.47 12.34
C MET A 203 -5.78 -18.25 11.86
N ALA A 204 -5.89 -19.57 11.73
CA ALA A 204 -4.79 -20.41 11.24
C ALA A 204 -4.63 -20.28 9.72
N GLY A 205 -3.44 -20.56 9.20
CA GLY A 205 -3.27 -20.74 7.76
C GLY A 205 -4.13 -21.89 7.25
N ILE A 206 -3.95 -23.07 7.85
CA ILE A 206 -4.76 -24.27 7.63
C ILE A 206 -5.33 -24.73 8.97
N GLY A 207 -6.66 -24.77 9.12
CA GLY A 207 -7.35 -25.23 10.32
C GLY A 207 -8.19 -26.47 10.08
N THR A 208 -8.27 -27.36 11.06
CA THR A 208 -9.10 -28.57 11.02
C THR A 208 -10.05 -28.64 12.21
N GLY A 209 -11.21 -29.26 12.03
CA GLY A 209 -12.22 -29.46 13.08
C GLY A 209 -13.19 -30.60 12.79
N GLY A 210 -14.32 -30.60 13.50
CA GLY A 210 -15.38 -31.61 13.37
C GLY A 210 -15.14 -32.89 14.17
N MET A 211 -16.13 -33.79 14.14
CA MET A 211 -16.12 -35.04 14.91
C MET A 211 -15.47 -36.21 14.16
N VAL A 212 -15.36 -36.12 12.84
CA VAL A 212 -14.79 -37.18 11.99
C VAL A 212 -13.42 -36.75 11.48
N VAL A 213 -12.42 -37.60 11.74
CA VAL A 213 -11.03 -37.36 11.37
C VAL A 213 -10.89 -37.16 9.86
N SER A 214 -10.26 -36.05 9.47
CA SER A 214 -9.93 -35.76 8.07
C SER A 214 -8.51 -36.22 7.72
N ARG A 215 -8.23 -36.42 6.43
CA ARG A 215 -6.91 -36.72 5.87
C ARG A 215 -6.39 -35.52 5.08
N ILE A 216 -5.14 -35.13 5.29
CA ILE A 216 -4.49 -34.03 4.56
C ILE A 216 -3.13 -34.45 3.99
N GLU A 217 -2.82 -33.96 2.79
CA GLU A 217 -1.48 -33.95 2.20
C GLU A 217 -1.11 -32.47 2.00
N VAL A 218 -0.23 -31.92 2.84
CA VAL A 218 0.20 -30.51 2.79
C VAL A 218 1.66 -30.44 2.38
N ARG A 219 1.94 -29.92 1.18
CA ARG A 219 3.32 -29.87 0.69
C ARG A 219 3.72 -28.68 -0.17
N ASN A 220 4.99 -28.29 -0.09
CA ASN A 220 5.56 -27.21 -0.89
C ASN A 220 4.78 -25.88 -0.72
N ASN A 221 4.19 -25.63 0.46
CA ASN A 221 3.47 -24.38 0.74
C ASN A 221 4.33 -23.42 1.56
N THR A 222 4.07 -22.12 1.37
CA THR A 222 4.59 -21.06 2.24
C THR A 222 3.45 -20.56 3.12
N ILE A 223 3.56 -20.70 4.45
CA ILE A 223 2.49 -20.39 5.40
C ILE A 223 3.01 -19.44 6.48
N ASN A 224 2.57 -18.17 6.44
CA ASN A 224 3.18 -17.14 7.27
C ASN A 224 2.24 -16.04 7.74
N ASN A 225 2.63 -15.32 8.80
CA ASN A 225 1.90 -14.14 9.32
C ASN A 225 0.41 -14.41 9.66
N ASN A 226 0.02 -15.65 9.95
CA ASN A 226 -1.35 -15.93 10.38
C ASN A 226 -1.51 -15.67 11.89
N ALA A 227 -2.70 -15.22 12.31
CA ALA A 227 -2.93 -14.76 13.68
C ALA A 227 -3.12 -15.90 14.70
N LEU A 228 -3.20 -17.17 14.26
CA LEU A 228 -3.04 -18.36 15.10
C LEU A 228 -1.86 -19.22 14.63
N GLY A 229 -2.02 -20.54 14.54
CA GLY A 229 -0.97 -21.42 14.03
C GLY A 229 -0.83 -21.40 12.52
N GLY A 230 0.32 -21.81 12.00
CA GLY A 230 0.46 -22.06 10.55
C GLY A 230 -0.49 -23.18 10.12
N ILE A 231 -0.38 -24.33 10.77
CA ILE A 231 -1.26 -25.50 10.57
C ILE A 231 -1.81 -25.96 11.93
N GLU A 232 -3.14 -25.98 12.08
CA GLU A 232 -3.86 -26.52 13.24
C GLU A 232 -4.59 -27.83 12.87
N ALA A 233 -3.90 -28.94 13.04
CA ALA A 233 -4.38 -30.31 12.87
C ALA A 233 -5.04 -30.83 14.17
N LYS A 234 -6.21 -30.29 14.52
CA LYS A 234 -7.02 -30.76 15.66
C LYS A 234 -7.59 -32.15 15.43
N ALA A 235 -8.27 -32.37 14.31
CA ALA A 235 -8.94 -33.63 13.97
C ALA A 235 -8.54 -34.12 12.57
N ALA A 236 -7.23 -34.22 12.32
CA ALA A 236 -6.70 -34.62 11.02
C ALA A 236 -5.41 -35.45 11.09
N THR A 237 -5.29 -36.39 10.16
CA THR A 237 -4.10 -37.23 9.95
C THR A 237 -3.55 -37.05 8.53
N GLY A 238 -2.39 -37.61 8.23
CA GLY A 238 -1.76 -37.54 6.91
C GLY A 238 -0.35 -36.97 6.97
N THR A 239 0.05 -36.24 5.94
CA THR A 239 1.45 -35.82 5.72
C THR A 239 1.57 -34.32 5.57
N ILE A 240 2.51 -33.70 6.28
CA ILE A 240 2.93 -32.30 6.16
C ILE A 240 4.42 -32.32 5.80
N HIS A 241 4.77 -31.95 4.57
CA HIS A 241 6.16 -32.02 4.16
C HIS A 241 6.61 -30.95 3.18
N ASN A 242 7.89 -30.58 3.21
CA ASN A 242 8.48 -29.58 2.32
C ASN A 242 7.78 -28.21 2.39
N ASN A 243 7.25 -27.81 3.56
CA ASN A 243 6.62 -26.50 3.75
C ASN A 243 7.56 -25.53 4.47
N ILE A 244 7.37 -24.24 4.19
CA ILE A 244 8.06 -23.13 4.84
C ILE A 244 7.04 -22.40 5.70
N ILE A 245 7.20 -22.45 7.02
CA ILE A 245 6.21 -21.99 7.98
C ILE A 245 6.84 -20.98 8.92
N TYR A 246 6.48 -19.71 8.80
CA TYR A 246 7.16 -18.67 9.58
C TYR A 246 6.30 -17.51 10.04
N LYS A 247 6.70 -16.83 11.13
CA LYS A 247 6.03 -15.63 11.66
C LYS A 247 4.54 -15.79 11.94
N ASN A 248 4.04 -17.01 12.17
CA ASN A 248 2.67 -17.21 12.64
C ASN A 248 2.61 -16.92 14.14
N LYS A 249 1.51 -16.37 14.65
CA LYS A 249 1.41 -15.87 16.03
C LYS A 249 1.48 -16.98 17.08
N GLN A 250 1.02 -18.20 16.74
CA GLN A 250 1.11 -19.36 17.62
C GLN A 250 2.16 -20.36 17.11
N ALA A 251 1.85 -21.66 17.13
CA ALA A 251 2.77 -22.68 16.70
C ALA A 251 2.89 -22.72 15.17
N GLY A 252 4.04 -23.14 14.65
CA GLY A 252 4.16 -23.44 13.23
C GLY A 252 3.18 -24.55 12.83
N ILE A 253 3.28 -25.69 13.51
CA ILE A 253 2.38 -26.84 13.37
C ILE A 253 1.87 -27.26 14.74
N ARG A 254 0.55 -27.45 14.87
CA ARG A 254 -0.11 -27.97 16.08
C ARG A 254 -0.98 -29.17 15.73
N CYS A 255 -0.68 -30.32 16.33
CA CYS A 255 -1.44 -31.56 16.27
C CYS A 255 -2.10 -31.82 17.63
N VAL A 256 -3.36 -32.27 17.63
CA VAL A 256 -4.08 -32.52 18.89
C VAL A 256 -4.28 -34.01 19.14
N ILE A 257 -5.23 -34.67 18.46
CA ILE A 257 -5.68 -36.03 18.82
C ILE A 257 -5.29 -37.14 17.83
N THR A 258 -4.63 -36.83 16.72
CA THR A 258 -4.34 -37.79 15.64
C THR A 258 -2.89 -37.72 15.16
N PRO A 259 -2.27 -38.86 14.79
CA PRO A 259 -0.89 -38.87 14.32
C PRO A 259 -0.77 -38.25 12.93
N MET A 260 0.34 -37.54 12.71
CA MET A 260 0.69 -36.87 11.46
C MET A 260 2.16 -37.16 11.15
N ASP A 261 2.47 -37.34 9.87
CA ASP A 261 3.85 -37.40 9.39
C ASP A 261 4.31 -35.99 9.02
N ILE A 262 5.26 -35.44 9.79
CA ILE A 262 5.81 -34.09 9.63
C ILE A 262 7.26 -34.24 9.20
N VAL A 263 7.52 -34.06 7.90
CA VAL A 263 8.81 -34.43 7.28
C VAL A 263 9.37 -33.28 6.44
N ASN A 264 10.67 -33.01 6.47
CA ASN A 264 11.32 -32.04 5.57
C ASN A 264 10.68 -30.64 5.60
N ASN A 265 10.23 -30.12 6.74
CA ASN A 265 9.70 -28.74 6.81
C ASN A 265 10.75 -27.78 7.37
N THR A 266 10.67 -26.51 6.95
CA THR A 266 11.45 -25.41 7.54
C THR A 266 10.50 -24.51 8.34
N ILE A 267 10.66 -24.47 9.66
CA ILE A 267 9.73 -23.84 10.60
C ILE A 267 10.48 -22.79 11.44
N VAL A 268 10.25 -21.51 11.15
CA VAL A 268 11.11 -20.41 11.62
C VAL A 268 10.30 -19.27 12.24
N ASP A 269 10.76 -18.64 13.31
CA ASP A 269 10.18 -17.38 13.84
C ASP A 269 8.68 -17.43 14.19
N ASN A 270 8.10 -18.58 14.54
CA ASN A 270 6.70 -18.62 14.99
C ASN A 270 6.60 -18.18 16.46
N GLY A 271 5.52 -17.49 16.82
CA GLY A 271 5.36 -16.82 18.12
C GLY A 271 5.25 -17.76 19.32
N ARG A 272 5.02 -19.06 19.09
CA ARG A 272 5.07 -20.11 20.11
C ARG A 272 6.04 -21.21 19.71
N SER A 273 5.66 -22.49 19.86
CA SER A 273 6.53 -23.61 19.55
C SER A 273 6.58 -23.90 18.04
N GLY A 274 7.66 -24.45 17.51
CA GLY A 274 7.74 -24.86 16.10
C GLY A 274 6.69 -25.94 15.78
N ILE A 275 6.77 -27.07 16.49
CA ILE A 275 5.82 -28.19 16.40
C ILE A 275 5.25 -28.50 17.79
N VAL A 276 3.93 -28.67 17.87
CA VAL A 276 3.20 -29.07 19.08
C VAL A 276 2.39 -30.32 18.81
N VAL A 277 2.46 -31.31 19.69
CA VAL A 277 1.62 -32.49 19.74
C VAL A 277 1.03 -32.56 21.15
N GLU A 278 -0.29 -32.37 21.26
CA GLU A 278 -0.94 -32.19 22.56
C GLU A 278 -1.29 -33.51 23.26
N ASP A 279 -1.84 -34.47 22.52
CA ASP A 279 -2.15 -35.78 23.08
C ASP A 279 -0.87 -36.64 23.14
N PRO A 280 -0.39 -37.04 24.33
CA PRO A 280 0.83 -37.80 24.48
C PRO A 280 0.71 -39.27 24.05
N SER A 281 -0.51 -39.79 23.87
CA SER A 281 -0.75 -41.13 23.34
C SER A 281 -0.53 -41.20 21.83
N VAL A 282 -0.54 -40.05 21.16
CA VAL A 282 -0.29 -39.93 19.73
C VAL A 282 1.21 -40.02 19.46
N MET A 283 1.58 -40.88 18.50
CA MET A 283 2.95 -41.10 18.09
C MET A 283 3.13 -40.60 16.64
N PRO A 284 3.38 -39.30 16.41
CA PRO A 284 3.62 -38.78 15.08
C PRO A 284 5.05 -39.09 14.61
N THR A 285 5.22 -39.18 13.28
CA THR A 285 6.56 -39.21 12.66
C THR A 285 7.03 -37.76 12.50
N ILE A 286 8.11 -37.35 13.17
CA ILE A 286 8.70 -36.01 12.97
C ILE A 286 10.17 -36.19 12.60
N LYS A 287 10.50 -35.99 11.32
CA LYS A 287 11.85 -36.24 10.80
C LYS A 287 12.30 -35.18 9.81
N ASN A 288 13.61 -34.96 9.74
CA ASN A 288 14.25 -34.10 8.73
C ASN A 288 13.74 -32.65 8.71
N ASN A 289 13.15 -32.17 9.80
CA ASN A 289 12.68 -30.78 9.87
C ASN A 289 13.81 -29.88 10.36
N ILE A 290 13.87 -28.66 9.83
CA ILE A 290 14.68 -27.57 10.38
C ILE A 290 13.74 -26.65 11.15
N ILE A 291 13.96 -26.50 12.45
CA ILE A 291 13.06 -25.78 13.36
C ILE A 291 13.89 -24.78 14.15
N THR A 292 13.75 -23.50 13.85
CA THR A 292 14.62 -22.48 14.44
C THR A 292 13.90 -21.22 14.88
N HIS A 293 14.45 -20.52 15.87
CA HIS A 293 14.00 -19.18 16.29
C HIS A 293 12.52 -19.07 16.71
N ASN A 294 11.88 -20.17 17.09
CA ASN A 294 10.49 -20.12 17.56
C ASN A 294 10.43 -19.59 19.01
N GLY A 295 9.36 -18.86 19.33
CA GLY A 295 9.20 -18.10 20.58
C GLY A 295 9.03 -18.93 21.85
N GLU A 296 8.73 -20.22 21.70
CA GLU A 296 8.79 -21.25 22.73
C GLU A 296 9.64 -22.43 22.21
N SER A 297 9.24 -23.68 22.46
CA SER A 297 10.04 -24.88 22.13
C SER A 297 10.13 -25.15 20.62
N GLY A 298 11.22 -25.79 20.17
CA GLY A 298 11.30 -26.31 18.80
C GLY A 298 10.24 -27.40 18.56
N ILE A 299 10.29 -28.49 19.32
CA ILE A 299 9.30 -29.57 19.31
C ILE A 299 8.74 -29.75 20.72
N ARG A 300 7.43 -29.79 20.86
CA ARG A 300 6.70 -30.13 22.09
C ARG A 300 5.81 -31.34 21.83
N ALA A 301 6.35 -32.55 22.05
CA ALA A 301 5.66 -33.82 21.83
C ALA A 301 6.10 -34.87 22.86
N ALA A 302 5.20 -35.79 23.24
CA ALA A 302 5.54 -36.97 24.04
C ALA A 302 5.94 -38.16 23.17
N GLY A 303 6.60 -39.16 23.75
CA GLY A 303 7.02 -40.38 23.05
C GLY A 303 8.44 -40.32 22.43
N LYS A 304 8.79 -41.35 21.64
CA LYS A 304 10.12 -41.55 21.00
C LYS A 304 10.06 -41.44 19.46
N GLY A 305 9.02 -40.80 18.91
CA GLY A 305 8.69 -40.83 17.48
C GLY A 305 9.40 -39.82 16.57
N TYR A 306 10.37 -39.06 17.09
CA TYR A 306 11.04 -38.00 16.35
C TYR A 306 12.56 -38.14 16.43
N SER A 307 13.21 -37.96 15.29
CA SER A 307 14.64 -38.23 15.03
C SER A 307 15.08 -37.49 13.76
N TYR A 308 16.37 -37.21 13.59
CA TYR A 308 16.91 -36.55 12.39
C TYR A 308 16.35 -35.14 12.14
N ASN A 309 16.04 -34.36 13.18
CA ASN A 309 15.64 -32.95 13.04
C ASN A 309 16.78 -32.03 13.47
N LEU A 310 16.86 -30.85 12.87
CA LEU A 310 17.77 -29.79 13.27
C LEU A 310 17.01 -28.72 14.05
N LEU A 311 17.44 -28.46 15.29
CA LEU A 311 16.87 -27.45 16.16
C LEU A 311 17.92 -26.40 16.52
N PHE A 312 17.61 -25.11 16.35
CA PHE A 312 18.54 -24.03 16.64
C PHE A 312 17.83 -22.76 17.14
N SER A 313 18.35 -22.15 18.21
CA SER A 313 17.86 -20.86 18.73
C SER A 313 16.35 -20.79 19.02
N ASN A 314 15.70 -21.90 19.36
CA ASN A 314 14.31 -21.88 19.85
C ASN A 314 14.31 -21.52 21.35
N ASN A 315 13.35 -20.72 21.79
CA ASN A 315 13.28 -20.26 23.16
C ASN A 315 12.85 -21.35 24.15
N LEU A 316 13.32 -21.23 25.38
CA LEU A 316 12.94 -22.11 26.48
C LEU A 316 12.04 -21.33 27.43
N THR A 317 10.73 -21.56 27.36
CA THR A 317 9.78 -21.00 28.33
C THR A 317 9.28 -22.10 29.26
N ASP A 318 9.60 -21.99 30.55
CA ASP A 318 9.16 -22.91 31.63
C ASP A 318 7.66 -22.73 31.99
N ASN A 319 6.85 -22.10 31.12
CA ASN A 319 5.43 -21.80 31.39
C ASN A 319 4.52 -23.00 31.08
N CYS A 320 4.79 -24.10 31.77
CA CYS A 320 4.02 -25.32 31.71
C CYS A 320 3.02 -25.37 32.87
N ASP A 321 1.77 -25.74 32.58
CA ASP A 321 0.79 -26.09 33.61
C ASP A 321 1.21 -27.42 34.28
N PRO A 322 1.45 -27.44 35.60
CA PRO A 322 1.94 -28.61 36.32
C PRO A 322 0.94 -29.78 36.38
N HIS A 323 -0.31 -29.62 35.95
CA HIS A 323 -1.27 -30.73 35.84
C HIS A 323 -1.00 -31.66 34.64
N TYR A 324 -0.15 -31.26 33.69
CA TYR A 324 0.30 -32.13 32.61
C TYR A 324 1.65 -32.75 33.01
N LEU A 325 1.63 -34.05 33.30
CA LEU A 325 2.69 -34.86 33.93
C LEU A 325 4.03 -34.94 33.17
N TRP A 326 4.28 -34.14 32.12
CA TRP A 326 5.38 -34.34 31.17
C TRP A 326 6.20 -33.07 30.86
N CYS A 327 6.12 -32.06 31.71
CA CYS A 327 6.83 -30.79 31.59
C CYS A 327 8.27 -30.80 32.14
N ILE A 328 9.07 -31.79 31.76
CA ILE A 328 10.53 -31.63 31.67
C ILE A 328 10.83 -31.89 30.21
N ARG A 329 11.17 -30.91 29.37
CA ARG A 329 11.85 -31.12 28.07
C ARG A 329 12.14 -29.81 27.34
N ARG A 330 13.42 -29.44 27.32
CA ARG A 330 13.96 -28.18 26.78
C ARG A 330 14.63 -28.48 25.45
N GLN A 331 14.35 -27.71 24.40
CA GLN A 331 15.02 -27.69 23.08
C GLN A 331 15.12 -29.01 22.30
N TYR A 332 14.78 -30.15 22.91
CA TYR A 332 15.15 -31.49 22.46
C TYR A 332 13.92 -32.38 22.19
N GLY A 333 12.71 -31.81 22.17
CA GLY A 333 11.49 -32.62 22.16
C GLY A 333 11.39 -33.47 23.42
N GLY A 334 10.72 -34.62 23.35
CA GLY A 334 10.59 -35.66 24.37
C GLY A 334 11.84 -36.26 25.07
N TYR A 335 13.01 -35.61 25.14
CA TYR A 335 14.20 -36.14 25.85
C TYR A 335 14.59 -35.35 27.11
N GLU A 336 15.06 -36.09 28.12
CA GLU A 336 15.44 -35.55 29.43
C GLU A 336 16.72 -34.69 29.39
N ASP A 337 17.61 -34.95 28.42
CA ASP A 337 18.86 -34.21 28.22
C ASP A 337 19.31 -34.20 26.75
N GLU A 338 20.27 -33.32 26.44
CA GLU A 338 20.90 -33.17 25.12
C GLU A 338 21.55 -34.48 24.65
N LYS A 339 22.18 -35.21 25.57
CA LYS A 339 22.85 -36.48 25.26
C LYS A 339 21.84 -37.52 24.76
N SER A 340 20.62 -37.51 25.29
CA SER A 340 19.52 -38.38 24.90
C SER A 340 18.90 -37.94 23.57
N PHE A 341 18.87 -36.63 23.29
CA PHE A 341 18.48 -36.07 21.99
C PHE A 341 19.44 -36.49 20.87
N LEU A 342 20.74 -36.25 21.05
CA LEU A 342 21.76 -36.55 20.05
C LEU A 342 21.88 -38.07 19.76
N LYS A 343 21.46 -38.94 20.68
CA LYS A 343 21.38 -40.40 20.44
C LYS A 343 20.36 -40.76 19.34
N HIS A 344 19.36 -39.92 19.09
CA HIS A 344 18.32 -40.14 18.09
C HIS A 344 18.64 -39.44 16.75
N LYS A 345 19.92 -39.09 16.53
CA LYS A 345 20.41 -38.48 15.29
C LYS A 345 19.80 -37.11 14.97
N ASP A 346 19.12 -36.49 15.92
CA ASP A 346 18.78 -35.07 15.85
C ASP A 346 20.04 -34.21 16.07
N MET A 347 19.97 -32.95 15.64
CA MET A 347 21.09 -32.02 15.58
C MET A 347 20.74 -30.68 16.23
N ILE A 348 21.72 -30.09 16.90
CA ILE A 348 21.66 -28.73 17.40
C ILE A 348 22.76 -27.95 16.71
N ALA A 349 22.41 -27.29 15.62
CA ALA A 349 23.37 -26.57 14.79
C ALA A 349 22.67 -25.43 14.08
N ASP A 350 23.38 -24.32 13.87
CA ASP A 350 22.89 -23.27 12.98
C ASP A 350 22.61 -23.90 11.60
N PRO A 351 21.41 -23.76 11.04
CA PRO A 351 21.12 -24.27 9.70
C PRO A 351 21.92 -23.54 8.62
N LEU A 352 22.54 -22.39 8.92
CA LEU A 352 23.30 -21.57 7.97
C LEU A 352 22.44 -21.23 6.75
N TYR A 353 21.34 -20.52 6.97
CA TYR A 353 20.50 -20.05 5.87
C TYR A 353 21.22 -19.02 4.99
N VAL A 354 20.89 -18.96 3.71
CA VAL A 354 21.44 -18.00 2.75
C VAL A 354 21.04 -16.57 3.12
N ASP A 355 19.76 -16.30 3.30
CA ASP A 355 19.25 -14.96 3.65
C ASP A 355 17.91 -15.04 4.41
N PRO A 356 17.94 -15.39 5.71
CA PRO A 356 16.73 -15.56 6.49
C PRO A 356 15.96 -14.23 6.71
N VAL A 357 16.62 -13.07 6.57
CA VAL A 357 16.00 -11.74 6.69
C VAL A 357 14.99 -11.51 5.57
N HIS A 358 15.32 -11.92 4.35
CA HIS A 358 14.42 -11.88 3.19
C HIS A 358 13.61 -13.17 3.00
N HIS A 359 13.61 -14.05 4.00
CA HIS A 359 12.90 -15.34 4.01
C HIS A 359 13.40 -16.35 2.97
N ASP A 360 14.68 -16.23 2.59
CA ASP A 360 15.40 -17.24 1.84
C ASP A 360 16.04 -18.25 2.81
N TYR A 361 15.37 -19.38 2.96
CA TYR A 361 15.79 -20.46 3.85
C TYR A 361 16.54 -21.59 3.13
N HIS A 362 17.11 -21.33 1.94
CA HIS A 362 18.10 -22.26 1.37
C HIS A 362 19.31 -22.37 2.29
N LEU A 363 19.99 -23.51 2.27
CA LEU A 363 21.14 -23.78 3.11
C LEU A 363 22.43 -23.31 2.42
N GLN A 364 23.39 -22.81 3.20
CA GLN A 364 24.74 -22.56 2.73
C GLN A 364 25.51 -23.89 2.57
N PRO A 365 26.53 -23.96 1.68
CA PRO A 365 27.35 -25.17 1.43
C PRO A 365 27.92 -25.90 2.63
N THR A 366 28.13 -25.19 3.74
CA THR A 366 28.72 -25.73 4.96
C THR A 366 27.68 -26.12 6.01
N SER A 367 26.40 -26.01 5.70
CA SER A 367 25.32 -26.38 6.60
C SER A 367 25.38 -27.86 6.93
N THR A 368 25.28 -28.17 8.21
CA THR A 368 25.24 -29.56 8.70
C THR A 368 23.89 -30.25 8.44
N ALA A 369 22.86 -29.49 8.04
CA ALA A 369 21.61 -30.04 7.55
C ALA A 369 21.73 -30.68 6.15
N ILE A 370 22.82 -30.38 5.43
CA ILE A 370 23.15 -31.02 4.16
C ILE A 370 23.58 -32.46 4.42
N ASP A 371 22.95 -33.41 3.73
CA ASP A 371 23.12 -34.87 3.90
C ASP A 371 22.98 -35.32 5.37
N GLY A 372 22.25 -34.55 6.19
CA GLY A 372 22.10 -34.80 7.64
C GLY A 372 20.86 -35.60 8.04
N GLY A 373 19.89 -35.73 7.14
CA GLY A 373 18.59 -36.36 7.38
C GLY A 373 18.60 -37.89 7.38
N ASP A 374 17.44 -38.47 7.64
CA ASP A 374 17.22 -39.92 7.65
C ASP A 374 17.46 -40.51 6.25
N PRO A 375 18.36 -41.50 6.06
CA PRO A 375 18.69 -42.08 4.76
C PRO A 375 17.61 -43.02 4.19
N ALA A 376 16.54 -43.32 4.93
CA ALA A 376 15.53 -44.25 4.46
C ALA A 376 14.83 -43.74 3.18
N PRO A 377 14.55 -44.60 2.18
CA PRO A 377 14.01 -44.20 0.89
C PRO A 377 12.69 -43.41 0.96
N GLU A 378 11.87 -43.68 1.98
CA GLU A 378 10.58 -43.04 2.22
C GLU A 378 10.69 -41.56 2.66
N PHE A 379 11.85 -41.12 3.15
CA PHE A 379 12.10 -39.72 3.53
C PHE A 379 12.89 -38.94 2.47
N ARG A 380 13.07 -39.52 1.29
CA ARG A 380 13.83 -38.91 0.19
C ARG A 380 13.27 -37.56 -0.21
N ASP A 381 14.17 -36.59 -0.36
CA ASP A 381 13.84 -35.37 -1.06
C ASP A 381 13.71 -35.65 -2.56
N VAL A 382 12.48 -35.98 -2.94
CA VAL A 382 12.10 -36.30 -4.33
C VAL A 382 12.11 -35.08 -5.26
N ASN A 383 12.22 -33.85 -4.74
CA ASN A 383 12.21 -32.63 -5.55
C ASN A 383 13.56 -31.90 -5.57
N PHE A 384 14.41 -32.13 -4.58
CA PHE A 384 15.76 -31.57 -4.47
C PHE A 384 16.72 -32.73 -4.15
N PRO A 385 17.43 -33.28 -5.16
CA PRO A 385 18.27 -34.46 -4.95
C PRO A 385 19.39 -34.16 -3.93
N PRO A 386 19.84 -35.17 -3.17
CA PRO A 386 20.87 -35.02 -2.15
C PRO A 386 22.10 -34.35 -2.74
N SER A 387 22.51 -33.29 -2.08
CA SER A 387 23.16 -32.19 -2.76
C SER A 387 24.65 -32.36 -3.05
N MET A 388 25.22 -33.52 -2.74
CA MET A 388 26.57 -33.91 -3.20
C MET A 388 26.66 -35.39 -3.59
N GLY A 389 25.63 -35.93 -4.28
CA GLY A 389 25.67 -37.31 -4.78
C GLY A 389 25.66 -38.38 -3.68
N SER A 390 25.31 -37.98 -2.45
CA SER A 390 25.10 -38.85 -1.29
C SER A 390 23.78 -39.62 -1.42
N SER A 391 23.63 -40.72 -0.68
CA SER A 391 22.35 -41.43 -0.53
C SER A 391 21.55 -40.97 0.69
N ILE A 392 22.05 -39.97 1.43
CA ILE A 392 21.45 -39.43 2.66
C ILE A 392 20.66 -38.17 2.31
N ASN A 393 19.49 -37.99 2.94
CA ASN A 393 18.59 -36.89 2.63
C ASN A 393 19.02 -35.58 3.31
N ASP A 394 18.79 -34.45 2.67
CA ASP A 394 18.95 -33.14 3.31
C ASP A 394 17.78 -32.87 4.29
N MET A 395 18.01 -32.07 5.33
CA MET A 395 16.94 -31.59 6.20
C MET A 395 16.31 -30.29 5.68
N GLY A 396 15.05 -30.05 6.05
CA GLY A 396 14.32 -28.82 5.74
C GLY A 396 13.61 -28.86 4.39
N ALA A 397 12.95 -27.76 4.04
CA ALA A 397 12.03 -27.70 2.89
C ALA A 397 12.71 -27.65 1.51
N TYR A 398 13.99 -27.26 1.45
CA TYR A 398 14.69 -26.95 0.20
C TYR A 398 15.82 -27.91 -0.19
N GLY A 399 16.34 -28.69 0.75
CA GLY A 399 17.41 -29.67 0.53
C GLY A 399 18.68 -29.18 -0.20
N GLY A 400 19.77 -28.95 0.53
CA GLY A 400 21.11 -28.79 -0.08
C GLY A 400 21.58 -27.36 -0.38
N PRO A 401 22.87 -27.13 -0.70
CA PRO A 401 23.37 -25.80 -0.91
C PRO A 401 23.16 -25.29 -2.33
N PHE A 402 22.62 -24.08 -2.39
CA PHE A 402 22.78 -23.25 -3.57
C PHE A 402 24.26 -22.89 -3.68
N THR A 403 24.93 -23.32 -4.75
CA THR A 403 26.31 -22.94 -5.04
C THR A 403 26.39 -21.43 -5.29
N ILE A 404 26.94 -20.67 -4.35
CA ILE A 404 27.54 -19.36 -4.60
C ILE A 404 29.00 -19.41 -4.11
N PRO A 405 30.02 -19.09 -4.93
CA PRO A 405 31.43 -19.27 -4.57
C PRO A 405 31.92 -18.34 -3.43
N GLU A 406 32.69 -18.89 -2.48
CA GLU A 406 33.04 -18.31 -1.16
C GLU A 406 34.32 -17.42 -1.13
N LYS A 407 34.39 -16.41 -0.23
CA LYS A 407 35.65 -15.87 0.32
C LYS A 407 35.46 -15.15 1.70
N ARG A 408 36.21 -15.58 2.75
CA ARG A 408 36.16 -15.15 4.19
C ARG A 408 36.60 -13.69 4.51
N LYS A 409 36.07 -13.07 5.59
CA LYS A 409 36.64 -11.87 6.30
C LYS A 409 36.29 -11.82 7.82
N SER A 410 37.26 -11.35 8.64
CA SER A 410 37.29 -10.62 9.96
C SER A 410 36.21 -10.81 11.07
N ASN A 411 36.49 -10.39 12.32
CA ASN A 411 35.53 -10.21 13.44
C ASN A 411 35.69 -8.81 14.10
N ASN A 412 34.76 -7.91 13.80
CA ASN A 412 34.64 -6.50 14.12
C ASN A 412 33.60 -6.31 15.25
N PRO A 413 33.72 -5.28 16.09
CA PRO A 413 32.79 -5.07 17.20
C PRO A 413 31.39 -4.69 16.68
N PRO A 414 30.32 -5.07 17.41
CA PRO A 414 28.97 -4.70 17.03
C PRO A 414 28.68 -3.22 17.21
N GLN A 415 27.62 -2.77 16.57
CA GLN A 415 27.10 -1.42 16.65
C GLN A 415 25.74 -1.46 17.37
N ALA A 416 25.67 -0.85 18.56
CA ALA A 416 24.40 -0.75 19.28
C ALA A 416 23.49 0.34 18.68
N ASN A 417 22.21 0.00 18.52
CA ASN A 417 21.16 0.92 18.16
C ASN A 417 20.00 0.82 19.15
N ALA A 418 19.82 1.86 19.99
CA ALA A 418 18.78 1.91 21.01
C ALA A 418 17.41 2.41 20.47
N GLY A 419 17.32 2.63 19.16
CA GLY A 419 16.16 3.22 18.50
C GLY A 419 16.11 4.75 18.63
N PRO A 420 15.17 5.41 17.94
CA PRO A 420 14.98 6.85 18.03
C PRO A 420 14.44 7.26 19.42
N SER A 421 14.65 8.53 19.79
CA SER A 421 14.04 9.10 20.99
C SER A 421 12.52 9.11 20.89
N GLN A 422 11.83 9.00 22.03
CA GLN A 422 10.38 8.84 22.11
C GLN A 422 9.75 9.97 22.92
N GLU A 423 8.56 10.41 22.51
CA GLU A 423 7.72 11.34 23.25
C GLU A 423 6.43 10.64 23.65
N VAL A 424 6.08 10.69 24.94
CA VAL A 424 4.99 9.89 25.53
C VAL A 424 4.32 10.64 26.68
N TYR A 425 3.06 10.36 26.99
CA TYR A 425 2.37 10.99 28.12
C TYR A 425 2.65 10.31 29.45
N VAL A 426 2.45 11.03 30.57
CA VAL A 426 2.51 10.40 31.89
C VAL A 426 1.40 9.34 32.01
N GLY A 427 1.76 8.12 32.40
CA GLY A 427 0.89 6.96 32.42
C GLY A 427 1.10 5.99 31.25
N ASP A 428 1.70 6.48 30.15
CA ASP A 428 1.97 5.67 28.96
C ASP A 428 3.00 4.57 29.23
N ARG A 429 2.89 3.53 28.42
CA ARG A 429 3.85 2.43 28.36
C ARG A 429 4.80 2.65 27.20
N VAL A 430 6.08 2.83 27.53
CA VAL A 430 7.19 3.00 26.58
C VAL A 430 7.76 1.64 26.21
N THR A 431 8.11 1.46 24.94
CA THR A 431 8.82 0.27 24.42
C THR A 431 10.12 0.71 23.78
N LEU A 432 11.26 0.28 24.31
CA LEU A 432 12.58 0.54 23.74
C LEU A 432 12.85 -0.45 22.61
N ASP A 433 13.68 -0.07 21.64
CA ASP A 433 13.92 -0.86 20.43
C ASP A 433 15.43 -1.17 20.27
N GLY A 434 15.79 -2.44 20.43
CA GLY A 434 17.15 -2.93 20.20
C GLY A 434 17.33 -3.63 18.86
N THR A 435 16.28 -3.72 18.02
CA THR A 435 16.31 -4.49 16.77
C THR A 435 17.25 -3.91 15.72
N GLY A 436 17.62 -2.63 15.84
CA GLY A 436 18.56 -1.98 14.93
C GLY A 436 20.05 -2.23 15.22
N CYS A 437 20.40 -2.96 16.29
CA CYS A 437 21.79 -3.35 16.55
C CYS A 437 22.28 -4.26 15.44
N ASN A 438 23.50 -4.03 14.95
CA ASN A 438 24.09 -4.84 13.90
C ASN A 438 25.54 -5.19 14.23
N ASP A 439 25.94 -6.39 13.89
CA ASP A 439 27.35 -6.78 13.88
C ASP A 439 27.89 -6.74 12.45
N PRO A 440 29.02 -6.08 12.18
CA PRO A 440 29.57 -6.00 10.82
C PRO A 440 29.92 -7.37 10.20
N ASP A 441 30.08 -8.41 11.01
CA ASP A 441 30.38 -9.78 10.58
C ASP A 441 29.17 -10.72 10.72
N GLY A 442 28.01 -10.16 11.07
CA GLY A 442 26.73 -10.87 11.14
C GLY A 442 26.58 -11.73 12.39
N ASP A 443 27.33 -11.44 13.45
CA ASP A 443 27.25 -12.15 14.71
C ASP A 443 25.97 -11.88 15.51
N PHE A 444 25.56 -12.91 16.25
CA PHE A 444 24.49 -12.78 17.24
C PHE A 444 24.89 -11.84 18.37
N LEU A 445 23.95 -10.96 18.74
CA LEU A 445 24.13 -9.93 19.74
C LEU A 445 23.33 -10.22 21.01
N SER A 446 23.96 -9.95 22.15
CA SER A 446 23.31 -9.87 23.45
C SER A 446 23.18 -8.42 23.89
N TYR A 447 22.08 -8.09 24.58
CA TYR A 447 21.69 -6.72 24.90
C TYR A 447 21.79 -6.45 26.40
N GLN A 448 22.18 -5.22 26.75
CA GLN A 448 22.16 -4.74 28.12
C GLN A 448 21.65 -3.30 28.15
N TRP A 449 20.43 -3.15 28.66
CA TRP A 449 19.74 -1.89 28.88
C TRP A 449 19.91 -1.41 30.32
N LYS A 450 20.02 -0.10 30.52
CA LYS A 450 20.06 0.51 31.85
C LYS A 450 19.55 1.94 31.81
N PHE A 451 18.79 2.36 32.82
CA PHE A 451 18.53 3.77 33.06
C PHE A 451 19.82 4.49 33.42
N VAL A 452 20.23 5.44 32.58
CA VAL A 452 21.31 6.39 32.85
C VAL A 452 20.79 7.48 33.78
N SER A 453 19.60 8.00 33.50
CA SER A 453 18.90 8.99 34.32
C SER A 453 17.39 8.83 34.23
N LYS A 454 16.68 9.26 35.27
CA LYS A 454 15.23 9.40 35.31
C LYS A 454 14.85 10.48 36.33
N PRO A 455 13.64 11.04 36.31
CA PRO A 455 13.24 12.08 37.25
C PRO A 455 13.33 11.59 38.70
N ARG A 456 13.73 12.46 39.64
CA ARG A 456 13.99 12.09 41.06
C ARG A 456 12.79 11.42 41.74
N ALA A 457 11.57 11.79 41.36
CA ALA A 457 10.34 11.21 41.88
C ALA A 457 9.94 9.88 41.21
N SER A 458 10.61 9.48 40.13
CA SER A 458 10.25 8.31 39.33
C SER A 458 10.64 6.99 40.00
N LYS A 459 9.67 6.09 40.11
CA LYS A 459 9.81 4.69 40.50
C LYS A 459 9.86 3.75 39.29
N ALA A 460 9.90 4.27 38.06
CA ALA A 460 9.95 3.49 36.83
C ALA A 460 11.11 2.47 36.80
N ARG A 461 10.83 1.30 36.22
CA ARG A 461 11.74 0.15 36.06
C ARG A 461 11.53 -0.45 34.68
N LEU A 462 12.62 -0.89 34.05
CA LEU A 462 12.56 -1.66 32.81
C LEU A 462 11.91 -3.01 33.11
N SER A 463 11.10 -3.50 32.19
CA SER A 463 10.46 -4.80 32.28
C SER A 463 11.50 -5.93 32.22
N ASP A 464 12.54 -5.77 31.39
CA ASP A 464 13.71 -6.65 31.34
C ASP A 464 14.92 -5.90 30.76
N SER A 465 16.00 -5.75 31.51
CA SER A 465 17.20 -5.07 30.98
C SER A 465 17.94 -5.82 29.86
N LYS A 466 17.61 -7.06 29.54
CA LYS A 466 18.33 -7.87 28.52
C LYS A 466 17.49 -8.24 27.31
N ALA A 467 16.20 -7.91 27.34
CA ALA A 467 15.33 -8.12 26.20
C ALA A 467 15.76 -7.24 25.00
N VAL A 468 15.46 -7.70 23.79
CA VAL A 468 15.65 -6.91 22.58
C VAL A 468 14.84 -5.60 22.69
N ASN A 469 13.57 -5.70 23.10
CA ASN A 469 12.64 -4.57 23.19
C ASN A 469 11.97 -4.44 24.57
N PRO A 470 12.67 -3.91 25.60
CA PRO A 470 12.10 -3.79 26.94
C PRO A 470 11.15 -2.61 27.09
N THR A 471 10.25 -2.69 28.07
CA THR A 471 9.21 -1.67 28.31
C THR A 471 9.31 -1.05 29.69
N PHE A 472 8.82 0.16 29.89
CA PHE A 472 8.56 0.73 31.22
C PHE A 472 7.33 1.66 31.17
N ARG A 473 6.76 1.98 32.33
CA ARG A 473 5.71 2.99 32.43
C ARG A 473 6.30 4.32 32.85
N VAL A 474 5.90 5.38 32.17
CA VAL A 474 6.17 6.75 32.62
C VAL A 474 5.27 7.04 33.79
N ASP A 475 5.86 7.26 34.96
CA ASP A 475 5.11 7.48 36.20
C ASP A 475 5.14 8.93 36.67
N VAL A 476 6.11 9.72 36.22
CA VAL A 476 6.21 11.15 36.51
C VAL A 476 6.72 11.94 35.30
N PRO A 477 6.40 13.24 35.18
CA PRO A 477 7.00 14.12 34.19
C PRO A 477 8.53 14.23 34.31
N GLY A 478 9.21 14.33 33.17
CA GLY A 478 10.64 14.58 33.00
C GLY A 478 11.32 13.54 32.10
N ASP A 479 12.60 13.77 31.76
CA ASP A 479 13.32 12.89 30.84
C ASP A 479 13.80 11.59 31.49
N TYR A 480 13.63 10.49 30.76
CA TYR A 480 14.21 9.18 31.05
C TYR A 480 15.26 8.88 29.99
N THR A 481 16.51 8.67 30.40
CA THR A 481 17.59 8.27 29.47
C THR A 481 17.91 6.81 29.72
N VAL A 482 17.79 5.99 28.68
CA VAL A 482 18.08 4.55 28.75
C VAL A 482 19.19 4.22 27.75
N GLN A 483 20.21 3.53 28.23
CA GLN A 483 21.39 3.16 27.44
C GLN A 483 21.34 1.68 27.09
N LEU A 484 21.76 1.36 25.86
CA LEU A 484 21.96 0.02 25.33
C LEU A 484 23.44 -0.23 25.03
N ILE A 485 23.92 -1.41 25.40
CA ILE A 485 25.18 -1.99 24.92
C ILE A 485 24.84 -3.34 24.27
N ALA A 486 25.39 -3.59 23.10
CA ALA A 486 25.30 -4.88 22.41
C ALA A 486 26.66 -5.61 22.50
N LYS A 487 26.64 -6.94 22.56
CA LYS A 487 27.87 -7.75 22.64
C LYS A 487 27.76 -8.97 21.74
N ASP A 488 28.75 -9.19 20.89
CA ASP A 488 28.80 -10.32 19.96
C ASP A 488 28.99 -11.66 20.69
N ARG A 489 28.83 -12.75 19.95
CA ARG A 489 29.01 -14.13 20.46
C ARG A 489 30.45 -14.45 20.88
N TRP A 490 31.43 -13.69 20.42
CA TRP A 490 32.85 -13.83 20.76
C TRP A 490 33.28 -12.92 21.92
N GLY A 491 32.34 -12.16 22.47
CA GLY A 491 32.50 -11.34 23.64
C GLY A 491 32.94 -9.89 23.38
N LYS A 492 32.99 -9.41 22.14
CA LYS A 492 33.31 -8.01 21.83
C LYS A 492 32.07 -7.14 22.01
N SER A 493 32.23 -6.04 22.74
CA SER A 493 31.12 -5.13 23.06
C SER A 493 31.10 -3.94 22.11
N SER A 494 29.90 -3.47 21.80
CA SER A 494 29.69 -2.22 21.10
C SER A 494 30.06 -1.04 21.98
N ASN A 495 30.22 0.12 21.36
CA ASN A 495 30.02 1.38 22.10
C ASN A 495 28.57 1.46 22.57
N SER A 496 28.34 2.12 23.71
CA SER A 496 26.98 2.30 24.23
C SER A 496 26.19 3.31 23.41
N HIS A 497 24.90 3.07 23.19
CA HIS A 497 23.99 4.02 22.54
C HIS A 497 22.80 4.29 23.46
N SER A 498 22.41 5.56 23.64
CA SER A 498 21.31 5.94 24.53
C SER A 498 20.12 6.48 23.77
N VAL A 499 18.93 6.13 24.25
CA VAL A 499 17.65 6.66 23.80
C VAL A 499 17.05 7.53 24.91
N ARG A 500 16.53 8.70 24.53
CA ARG A 500 15.82 9.60 25.44
C ARG A 500 14.33 9.41 25.27
N VAL A 501 13.62 9.31 26.39
CA VAL A 501 12.16 9.27 26.45
C VAL A 501 11.73 10.50 27.21
N THR A 502 11.10 11.43 26.50
CA THR A 502 10.65 12.71 27.03
C THR A 502 9.15 12.64 27.26
N THR A 503 8.72 13.06 28.45
CA THR A 503 7.30 13.03 28.78
C THR A 503 6.62 14.30 28.31
N LEU A 504 5.52 14.14 27.59
CA LEU A 504 4.56 15.18 27.30
C LEU A 504 3.61 15.30 28.50
N SER A 505 3.28 16.53 28.87
CA SER A 505 2.50 16.83 30.08
C SER A 505 0.98 16.86 29.86
N ASN A 506 0.49 16.55 28.66
CA ASN A 506 -0.87 16.93 28.24
C ASN A 506 -1.42 16.16 27.04
N HIS A 507 -2.56 15.47 27.19
CA HIS A 507 -3.29 14.88 26.08
C HIS A 507 -3.96 15.97 25.23
N PRO A 508 -3.86 15.94 23.89
CA PRO A 508 -4.60 16.88 23.06
C PRO A 508 -6.11 16.70 23.23
N PRO A 509 -6.89 17.79 23.17
CA PRO A 509 -8.33 17.71 23.34
C PRO A 509 -9.02 17.12 22.09
N ILE A 510 -10.31 16.81 22.21
CA ILE A 510 -11.15 16.24 21.14
C ILE A 510 -12.23 17.28 20.77
N ALA A 511 -12.16 17.84 19.55
CA ALA A 511 -13.18 18.75 19.03
C ALA A 511 -14.46 18.00 18.63
N ASN A 512 -15.60 18.67 18.79
CA ASN A 512 -16.90 18.26 18.27
C ASN A 512 -17.64 19.50 17.71
N ALA A 513 -17.76 19.57 16.39
CA ALA A 513 -18.33 20.69 15.65
C ALA A 513 -19.87 20.59 15.46
N GLY A 514 -20.48 19.49 15.89
CA GLY A 514 -21.91 19.22 15.75
C GLY A 514 -22.34 18.59 14.42
N GLU A 515 -23.64 18.35 14.29
CA GLU A 515 -24.27 17.69 13.14
C GLU A 515 -24.54 18.65 11.95
N LEU A 516 -24.80 18.09 10.77
CA LEU A 516 -25.16 18.83 9.54
C LEU A 516 -26.29 19.86 9.77
N ILE A 517 -26.03 21.12 9.38
CA ILE A 517 -27.03 22.20 9.38
C ILE A 517 -27.68 22.26 8.00
N SER A 518 -29.01 22.16 7.94
CA SER A 518 -29.77 22.13 6.69
C SER A 518 -30.93 23.14 6.72
N HIS A 519 -31.50 23.45 5.55
CA HIS A 519 -32.64 24.37 5.38
C HIS A 519 -32.32 25.85 5.65
N VAL A 520 -31.07 26.26 5.38
CA VAL A 520 -30.64 27.65 5.54
C VAL A 520 -30.82 28.39 4.23
N PHE A 521 -31.39 29.59 4.24
CA PHE A 521 -31.59 30.45 3.07
C PHE A 521 -30.56 31.58 3.02
N LEU A 522 -30.43 32.20 1.86
CA LEU A 522 -29.63 33.42 1.71
C LEU A 522 -30.18 34.51 2.66
N GLY A 523 -29.31 35.06 3.51
CA GLY A 523 -29.63 36.04 4.55
C GLY A 523 -29.86 35.46 5.94
N ASP A 524 -29.99 34.13 6.09
CA ASP A 524 -30.19 33.51 7.40
C ASP A 524 -28.92 33.58 8.26
N ALA A 525 -29.12 33.74 9.57
CA ALA A 525 -28.07 33.58 10.57
C ALA A 525 -27.97 32.12 11.03
N VAL A 526 -26.78 31.54 10.92
CA VAL A 526 -26.47 30.15 11.30
C VAL A 526 -25.64 30.14 12.59
N THR A 527 -26.01 29.29 13.54
CA THR A 527 -25.22 29.03 14.77
C THR A 527 -24.47 27.72 14.65
N LEU A 528 -23.16 27.74 14.92
CA LEU A 528 -22.31 26.56 15.05
C LEU A 528 -22.26 26.11 16.51
N TYR A 529 -22.13 24.81 16.80
CA TYR A 529 -22.18 24.29 18.16
C TYR A 529 -20.94 23.47 18.50
N GLY A 530 -20.03 24.04 19.30
CA GLY A 530 -18.77 23.40 19.72
C GLY A 530 -18.83 22.74 21.10
N GLY A 531 -19.91 22.96 21.85
CA GLY A 531 -20.03 22.55 23.25
C GLY A 531 -19.97 21.05 23.54
N GLY A 532 -19.93 20.19 22.51
CA GLY A 532 -19.69 18.75 22.64
C GLY A 532 -18.22 18.36 22.77
N SER A 533 -17.29 19.31 22.66
CA SER A 533 -15.83 19.07 22.71
C SER A 533 -15.35 18.72 24.12
N LYS A 534 -14.31 17.89 24.24
CA LYS A 534 -13.84 17.35 25.54
C LYS A 534 -12.33 17.19 25.60
N ASP A 535 -11.76 17.41 26.77
CA ASP A 535 -10.36 17.13 27.07
C ASP A 535 -10.19 15.85 27.90
N PRO A 536 -9.28 14.92 27.55
CA PRO A 536 -9.03 13.71 28.34
C PRO A 536 -8.47 13.96 29.74
N ASP A 537 -7.71 15.04 29.94
CA ASP A 537 -7.16 15.47 31.24
C ASP A 537 -8.13 16.40 32.00
N ALA A 538 -9.30 16.67 31.41
CA ALA A 538 -10.35 17.57 31.91
C ALA A 538 -9.90 19.04 32.03
N ASP A 539 -8.93 19.45 31.23
CA ASP A 539 -8.50 20.84 31.13
C ASP A 539 -9.55 21.73 30.43
N CYS A 540 -9.53 23.04 30.71
CA CYS A 540 -10.46 24.01 30.13
C CYS A 540 -10.18 24.25 28.64
N LEU A 541 -11.23 24.21 27.81
CA LEU A 541 -11.11 24.37 26.35
C LEU A 541 -11.35 25.80 25.87
N ASN A 542 -10.43 26.29 25.06
CA ASN A 542 -10.59 27.39 24.12
C ASN A 542 -11.03 26.86 22.76
N TYR A 543 -11.85 27.62 22.04
CA TYR A 543 -12.36 27.23 20.74
C TYR A 543 -11.66 28.04 19.66
N ARG A 544 -11.52 27.45 18.48
CA ARG A 544 -11.05 28.14 17.29
C ARG A 544 -11.81 27.60 16.09
N TRP A 545 -12.75 28.38 15.63
CA TRP A 545 -13.55 28.12 14.45
C TRP A 545 -12.95 28.78 13.23
N GLU A 546 -13.18 28.16 12.09
CA GLU A 546 -12.98 28.77 10.78
C GLU A 546 -14.05 28.29 9.80
N LEU A 547 -14.36 29.10 8.79
CA LEU A 547 -15.11 28.64 7.63
C LEU A 547 -14.13 28.02 6.64
N ALA A 548 -13.80 26.74 6.85
CA ALA A 548 -12.89 25.95 6.03
C ALA A 548 -13.29 25.91 4.55
N PHE A 549 -14.60 26.02 4.28
CA PHE A 549 -15.13 26.24 2.95
C PHE A 549 -16.25 27.26 3.04
N ARG A 550 -16.26 28.19 2.09
CA ARG A 550 -17.41 29.03 1.78
C ARG A 550 -17.46 29.19 0.27
N PRO A 551 -18.63 29.49 -0.31
CA PRO A 551 -18.72 29.77 -1.73
C PRO A 551 -17.74 30.89 -2.10
N SER A 552 -17.10 30.82 -3.26
CA SER A 552 -16.07 31.79 -3.67
C SER A 552 -16.56 33.24 -3.72
N THR A 553 -17.87 33.46 -3.84
CA THR A 553 -18.51 34.79 -3.79
C THR A 553 -18.87 35.25 -2.37
N SER A 554 -18.75 34.38 -1.37
CA SER A 554 -19.04 34.68 0.03
C SER A 554 -17.94 35.52 0.67
N GLN A 555 -18.35 36.51 1.44
CA GLN A 555 -17.53 37.30 2.37
C GLN A 555 -17.85 36.97 3.84
N ALA A 556 -18.69 35.96 4.11
CA ALA A 556 -19.16 35.61 5.44
C ALA A 556 -18.01 35.42 6.43
N THR A 557 -18.12 36.07 7.58
CA THR A 557 -17.23 35.91 8.73
C THR A 557 -18.03 35.39 9.93
N LEU A 558 -17.35 34.65 10.80
CA LEU A 558 -17.93 34.22 12.07
C LEU A 558 -17.97 35.42 13.03
N SER A 559 -19.01 35.47 13.86
CA SER A 559 -19.25 36.53 14.85
C SER A 559 -18.13 36.60 15.89
N ASP A 560 -17.57 35.45 16.24
CA ASP A 560 -16.41 35.30 17.12
C ASP A 560 -15.74 33.96 16.80
N LEU A 561 -14.47 33.95 16.39
CA LEU A 561 -13.77 32.70 16.06
C LEU A 561 -13.52 31.84 17.31
N ASN A 562 -13.59 32.43 18.52
CA ASN A 562 -13.22 31.78 19.77
C ASN A 562 -14.41 31.40 20.66
N ALA A 563 -15.63 31.73 20.24
CA ALA A 563 -16.83 31.36 20.98
C ALA A 563 -17.08 29.85 20.88
N SER A 564 -17.66 29.27 21.94
CA SER A 564 -18.14 27.89 21.91
C SER A 564 -19.30 27.68 20.95
N SER A 565 -20.03 28.74 20.59
CA SER A 565 -21.13 28.68 19.63
C SER A 565 -21.25 29.97 18.79
N PRO A 566 -20.36 30.19 17.82
CA PRO A 566 -20.39 31.40 17.00
C PRO A 566 -21.49 31.35 15.95
N THR A 567 -21.78 32.51 15.36
CA THR A 567 -22.76 32.65 14.30
C THR A 567 -22.16 33.25 13.02
N PHE A 568 -22.76 33.02 11.87
CA PHE A 568 -22.48 33.77 10.64
C PHE A 568 -23.75 33.94 9.81
N VAL A 569 -23.74 34.90 8.89
CA VAL A 569 -24.83 35.10 7.93
C VAL A 569 -24.49 34.44 6.61
N VAL A 570 -25.42 33.66 6.06
CA VAL A 570 -25.29 33.10 4.72
C VAL A 570 -25.46 34.21 3.69
N ASP A 571 -24.38 34.59 3.03
CA ASP A 571 -24.31 35.73 2.10
C ASP A 571 -24.12 35.32 0.62
N ALA A 572 -23.95 34.03 0.35
CA ALA A 572 -23.84 33.46 -0.98
C ALA A 572 -24.50 32.08 -1.03
N LEU A 573 -24.97 31.70 -2.22
CA LEU A 573 -25.46 30.34 -2.47
C LEU A 573 -24.28 29.40 -2.68
N GLY A 574 -24.33 28.21 -2.07
CA GLY A 574 -23.31 27.18 -2.22
C GLY A 574 -23.07 26.42 -0.91
N CYS A 575 -22.04 25.58 -0.87
CA CYS A 575 -21.67 24.91 0.37
C CYS A 575 -20.97 25.87 1.33
N TYR A 576 -21.25 25.77 2.63
CA TYR A 576 -20.33 26.23 3.66
C TYR A 576 -19.88 25.02 4.49
N VAL A 577 -18.63 25.03 4.92
CA VAL A 577 -18.04 24.02 5.79
C VAL A 577 -17.31 24.77 6.89
N ALA A 578 -17.73 24.57 8.13
CA ALA A 578 -17.06 25.14 9.29
C ALA A 578 -16.23 24.07 9.98
N ARG A 579 -15.02 24.43 10.41
CA ARG A 579 -14.08 23.53 11.08
C ARG A 579 -13.78 24.09 12.47
N LEU A 580 -13.83 23.21 13.47
CA LEU A 580 -13.53 23.50 14.86
C LEU A 580 -12.22 22.82 15.26
N VAL A 581 -11.32 23.59 15.84
CA VAL A 581 -10.23 23.09 16.68
C VAL A 581 -10.47 23.59 18.09
N VAL A 582 -10.29 22.73 19.09
CA VAL A 582 -10.27 23.14 20.49
C VAL A 582 -8.86 23.04 21.05
N ASN A 583 -8.53 23.88 22.02
CA ASN A 583 -7.23 23.95 22.65
C ASN A 583 -7.39 24.02 24.16
N ASP A 584 -6.69 23.18 24.90
CA ASP A 584 -6.77 23.07 26.37
C ASP A 584 -5.83 24.04 27.12
N GLY A 585 -5.21 24.98 26.40
CA GLY A 585 -4.15 25.86 26.90
C GLY A 585 -2.74 25.32 26.66
N LYS A 586 -2.59 24.10 26.13
CA LYS A 586 -1.30 23.43 25.88
C LYS A 586 -1.20 22.81 24.49
N ALA A 587 -2.27 22.20 23.96
CA ALA A 587 -2.30 21.51 22.67
C ALA A 587 -3.62 21.71 21.90
N ASP A 588 -3.54 21.66 20.58
CA ASP A 588 -4.70 21.71 19.68
C ASP A 588 -5.27 20.31 19.43
N SER A 589 -6.59 20.21 19.32
CA SER A 589 -7.28 18.99 18.89
C SER A 589 -7.03 18.66 17.42
N VAL A 590 -7.32 17.41 17.03
CA VAL A 590 -7.65 17.12 15.63
C VAL A 590 -8.90 17.95 15.27
N PRO A 591 -8.95 18.59 14.08
CA PRO A 591 -10.10 19.40 13.71
C PRO A 591 -11.36 18.54 13.46
N ASP A 592 -12.51 19.01 13.92
CA ASP A 592 -13.82 18.45 13.56
C ASP A 592 -14.59 19.41 12.64
N THR A 593 -15.53 18.91 11.83
CA THR A 593 -16.12 19.67 10.71
C THR A 593 -17.64 19.51 10.63
N VAL A 594 -18.33 20.64 10.48
CA VAL A 594 -19.78 20.70 10.24
C VAL A 594 -20.08 21.31 8.88
N TYR A 595 -21.05 20.71 8.18
CA TYR A 595 -21.51 21.17 6.87
C TYR A 595 -22.76 22.02 7.03
N ILE A 596 -22.89 23.07 6.20
CA ILE A 596 -24.06 23.92 6.14
C ILE A 596 -24.58 23.91 4.70
N SER A 597 -25.79 23.40 4.52
CA SER A 597 -26.44 23.27 3.22
C SER A 597 -27.43 24.39 3.01
N THR A 598 -27.12 25.32 2.09
CA THR A 598 -28.03 26.39 1.69
C THR A 598 -29.15 25.85 0.80
N ARG A 599 -30.36 26.42 0.88
CA ARG A 599 -31.45 26.23 -0.08
C ARG A 599 -31.69 27.51 -0.86
N HIS A 600 -32.02 27.36 -2.13
CA HIS A 600 -32.53 28.44 -2.97
C HIS A 600 -34.06 28.53 -2.80
N ASN A 601 -34.63 29.74 -2.84
CA ASN A 601 -36.09 29.89 -2.88
C ASN A 601 -36.58 29.47 -4.28
N ALA A 602 -37.86 29.16 -4.47
CA ALA A 602 -38.38 28.78 -5.78
C ALA A 602 -38.89 29.99 -6.60
N LYS A 603 -38.84 31.20 -6.03
CA LYS A 603 -39.54 32.40 -6.54
C LYS A 603 -38.65 33.36 -7.36
N ASP A 604 -37.38 33.05 -7.50
CA ASP A 604 -36.30 33.89 -8.02
C ASP A 604 -35.75 33.42 -9.38
N GLY A 605 -36.34 32.38 -9.98
CA GLY A 605 -36.11 32.01 -11.38
C GLY A 605 -34.71 31.49 -11.72
N LYS A 606 -33.94 31.01 -10.72
CA LYS A 606 -32.65 30.36 -10.95
C LYS A 606 -32.76 28.83 -10.84
N ARG A 607 -32.09 28.18 -11.78
CA ARG A 607 -32.32 26.81 -12.30
C ARG A 607 -31.76 25.73 -11.37
N ASN A 608 -32.62 25.19 -10.51
CA ASN A 608 -32.26 24.15 -9.53
C ASN A 608 -32.28 22.74 -10.12
N VAL A 609 -31.28 21.93 -9.77
CA VAL A 609 -31.11 20.54 -10.21
C VAL A 609 -30.95 19.58 -9.00
N PRO A 610 -31.76 18.51 -8.86
CA PRO A 610 -33.04 18.34 -9.55
C PRO A 610 -34.07 19.33 -9.01
N GLY A 611 -35.11 19.58 -9.79
CA GLY A 611 -36.20 20.46 -9.39
C GLY A 611 -36.91 20.99 -10.62
N GLU A 612 -36.60 22.25 -10.97
CA GLU A 612 -37.09 22.87 -12.21
C GLU A 612 -36.53 22.14 -13.45
N TYR A 613 -35.28 21.64 -13.35
CA TYR A 613 -34.65 20.85 -14.41
C TYR A 613 -34.29 19.46 -13.88
N PRO A 614 -34.54 18.39 -14.66
CA PRO A 614 -34.26 17.02 -14.25
C PRO A 614 -32.77 16.63 -14.35
N THR A 615 -31.99 17.34 -15.17
CA THR A 615 -30.56 17.08 -15.41
C THR A 615 -29.77 18.38 -15.38
N ILE A 616 -28.46 18.29 -15.15
CA ILE A 616 -27.57 19.45 -15.19
C ILE A 616 -27.53 20.03 -16.59
N GLN A 617 -27.43 19.20 -17.64
CA GLN A 617 -27.40 19.69 -19.01
C GLN A 617 -28.65 20.49 -19.39
N ALA A 618 -29.85 20.05 -18.99
CA ALA A 618 -31.08 20.78 -19.30
C ALA A 618 -31.10 22.17 -18.66
N ALA A 619 -30.56 22.31 -17.45
CA ALA A 619 -30.42 23.60 -16.78
C ALA A 619 -29.39 24.49 -17.48
N VAL A 620 -28.27 23.92 -17.97
CA VAL A 620 -27.24 24.63 -18.74
C VAL A 620 -27.79 25.11 -20.10
N ASP A 621 -28.55 24.27 -20.79
CA ASP A 621 -29.17 24.61 -22.08
C ASP A 621 -30.12 25.80 -21.94
N ALA A 622 -30.93 25.79 -20.88
CA ALA A 622 -31.84 26.88 -20.56
C ALA A 622 -31.14 28.14 -20.03
N ALA A 623 -29.87 28.06 -19.59
CA ALA A 623 -29.14 29.17 -18.99
C ALA A 623 -28.88 30.34 -19.95
N ASN A 624 -29.01 31.57 -19.45
CA ASN A 624 -28.50 32.75 -20.12
C ASN A 624 -27.04 32.99 -19.69
N PRO A 625 -26.23 33.67 -20.52
CA PRO A 625 -24.89 34.08 -20.11
C PRO A 625 -24.93 34.92 -18.81
N GLY A 626 -24.16 34.52 -17.81
CA GLY A 626 -24.04 35.12 -16.48
C GLY A 626 -24.81 34.38 -15.38
N ASP A 627 -25.68 33.43 -15.75
CA ASP A 627 -26.53 32.73 -14.79
C ASP A 627 -25.76 31.71 -13.93
N ASP A 628 -26.31 31.40 -12.75
CA ASP A 628 -25.88 30.28 -11.90
C ASP A 628 -26.83 29.09 -12.12
N VAL A 629 -26.27 27.92 -12.40
CA VAL A 629 -26.97 26.62 -12.30
C VAL A 629 -26.57 26.00 -10.96
N VAL A 630 -27.58 25.80 -10.12
CA VAL A 630 -27.40 25.32 -8.74
C VAL A 630 -27.76 23.84 -8.67
N VAL A 631 -26.78 23.01 -8.32
CA VAL A 631 -26.92 21.56 -8.30
C VAL A 631 -26.89 21.05 -6.87
N GLN A 632 -27.98 20.43 -6.44
CA GLN A 632 -28.12 19.84 -5.12
C GLN A 632 -27.42 18.49 -5.03
N LYS A 633 -27.12 18.05 -3.80
CA LYS A 633 -26.52 16.75 -3.52
C LYS A 633 -27.26 15.63 -4.23
N GLY A 634 -26.52 14.86 -5.02
CA GLY A 634 -27.03 13.77 -5.83
C GLY A 634 -25.89 13.12 -6.62
N THR A 635 -26.19 12.02 -7.31
CA THR A 635 -25.28 11.47 -8.33
C THR A 635 -25.92 11.64 -9.69
N TYR A 636 -25.24 12.40 -10.55
CA TYR A 636 -25.68 12.79 -11.88
C TYR A 636 -24.84 12.04 -12.90
N LYS A 637 -25.47 11.07 -13.56
CA LYS A 637 -24.81 10.27 -14.60
C LYS A 637 -24.94 10.94 -15.95
N GLU A 638 -24.17 11.98 -16.17
CA GLU A 638 -24.25 12.82 -17.37
C GLU A 638 -22.91 13.46 -17.72
N SER A 639 -22.77 13.82 -18.99
CA SER A 639 -21.72 14.71 -19.50
C SER A 639 -22.32 16.10 -19.70
N VAL A 640 -21.68 17.13 -19.13
CA VAL A 640 -22.14 18.51 -19.14
C VAL A 640 -21.27 19.35 -20.09
N VAL A 641 -21.88 19.99 -21.07
CA VAL A 641 -21.22 20.90 -22.01
C VAL A 641 -21.59 22.33 -21.64
N ILE A 642 -20.60 23.14 -21.29
CA ILE A 642 -20.74 24.56 -20.99
C ILE A 642 -20.34 25.36 -22.23
N ASP A 643 -21.36 25.79 -22.98
CA ASP A 643 -21.23 26.48 -24.26
C ASP A 643 -21.51 27.99 -24.16
N LYS A 644 -21.64 28.53 -22.95
CA LYS A 644 -21.93 29.94 -22.67
C LYS A 644 -21.24 30.37 -21.37
N ASN A 645 -21.11 31.68 -21.15
CA ASN A 645 -20.49 32.19 -19.93
C ASN A 645 -21.44 31.98 -18.75
N MET A 646 -21.17 31.08 -17.81
CA MET A 646 -22.08 30.80 -16.69
C MET A 646 -21.38 30.09 -15.53
N ASN A 647 -22.03 30.01 -14.36
CA ASN A 647 -21.50 29.32 -13.18
C ASN A 647 -22.26 28.04 -12.87
N LEU A 648 -21.53 26.97 -12.59
CA LEU A 648 -22.05 25.72 -12.07
C LEU A 648 -21.67 25.60 -10.59
N VAL A 649 -22.67 25.58 -9.71
CA VAL A 649 -22.49 25.66 -8.25
C VAL A 649 -23.12 24.46 -7.55
N GLY A 650 -22.31 23.68 -6.83
CA GLY A 650 -22.72 22.48 -6.13
C GLY A 650 -23.04 22.73 -4.65
N ILE A 651 -24.13 22.14 -4.18
CA ILE A 651 -24.60 22.18 -2.79
C ILE A 651 -24.62 20.76 -2.22
N GLY A 652 -23.87 20.53 -1.14
CA GLY A 652 -23.72 19.22 -0.50
C GLY A 652 -22.86 18.23 -1.29
N TRP A 653 -21.89 18.71 -2.06
CA TRP A 653 -20.97 17.89 -2.87
C TRP A 653 -21.69 16.97 -3.88
N PRO A 654 -22.54 17.49 -4.79
CA PRO A 654 -23.08 16.72 -5.90
C PRO A 654 -21.98 16.02 -6.69
N LYS A 655 -22.24 14.76 -7.06
CA LYS A 655 -21.35 13.93 -7.84
C LYS A 655 -21.77 13.95 -9.30
N ILE A 656 -20.92 14.48 -10.18
CA ILE A 656 -21.05 14.31 -11.63
C ILE A 656 -20.21 13.09 -12.03
N ASP A 657 -20.87 12.05 -12.55
CA ASP A 657 -20.28 10.74 -12.82
C ASP A 657 -20.45 10.38 -14.29
N GLY A 658 -19.35 10.30 -15.04
CA GLY A 658 -19.40 9.98 -16.46
C GLY A 658 -19.80 8.57 -16.79
N GLY A 659 -19.77 7.66 -15.81
CA GLY A 659 -20.03 6.26 -16.02
C GLY A 659 -19.05 5.57 -16.98
N SER A 660 -17.93 6.22 -17.34
CA SER A 660 -16.98 5.67 -18.30
C SER A 660 -16.36 4.38 -17.76
N LYS A 661 -16.31 3.36 -18.60
CA LYS A 661 -15.62 2.09 -18.35
C LYS A 661 -14.21 2.17 -18.92
N GLU A 662 -13.34 1.30 -18.42
CA GLU A 662 -11.99 1.15 -18.95
C GLU A 662 -12.02 0.78 -20.44
N GLY A 663 -11.54 1.71 -21.28
CA GLY A 663 -11.56 1.62 -22.74
C GLY A 663 -12.42 2.66 -23.46
N ASP A 664 -13.21 3.45 -22.73
CA ASP A 664 -14.01 4.53 -23.32
C ASP A 664 -13.10 5.68 -23.75
N ILE A 665 -12.92 5.90 -25.05
CA ILE A 665 -11.89 6.83 -25.53
C ILE A 665 -12.31 8.31 -25.61
N ASN A 666 -13.60 8.66 -25.58
CA ASN A 666 -14.03 10.03 -25.92
C ASN A 666 -15.05 10.68 -24.97
N THR A 667 -15.17 10.20 -23.73
CA THR A 667 -16.12 10.77 -22.77
C THR A 667 -15.55 12.03 -22.09
N ILE A 668 -16.03 13.21 -22.49
CA ILE A 668 -15.76 14.47 -21.81
C ILE A 668 -16.83 14.70 -20.75
N MET A 669 -16.43 15.12 -19.55
CA MET A 669 -17.35 15.30 -18.42
C MET A 669 -17.85 16.72 -18.26
N ILE A 670 -16.96 17.70 -18.19
CA ILE A 670 -17.32 19.12 -18.25
C ILE A 670 -16.50 19.77 -19.36
N ALA A 671 -17.15 20.16 -20.46
CA ALA A 671 -16.48 20.78 -21.60
C ALA A 671 -16.70 22.30 -21.62
N TYR A 672 -15.62 23.09 -21.57
CA TYR A 672 -15.63 24.51 -21.92
C TYR A 672 -15.13 24.67 -23.36
N LEU A 673 -15.93 25.28 -24.25
CA LEU A 673 -15.63 25.42 -25.67
C LEU A 673 -15.68 26.89 -26.15
N GLY A 674 -14.55 27.40 -26.64
CA GLY A 674 -14.41 28.77 -27.16
C GLY A 674 -14.25 29.81 -26.06
N ASP A 675 -14.40 31.11 -26.38
CA ASP A 675 -14.22 32.20 -25.41
C ASP A 675 -15.34 32.24 -24.36
N ARG A 676 -15.21 31.37 -23.37
CA ARG A 676 -16.16 31.19 -22.26
C ARG A 676 -15.45 31.50 -20.95
N ALA A 677 -16.07 32.38 -20.18
CA ALA A 677 -15.78 32.58 -18.77
C ALA A 677 -16.81 31.81 -17.94
N GLY A 678 -16.58 31.65 -16.64
CA GLY A 678 -17.50 30.94 -15.76
C GLY A 678 -16.79 30.26 -14.61
N ARG A 679 -17.57 29.64 -13.72
CA ARG A 679 -17.04 28.97 -12.53
C ARG A 679 -17.62 27.56 -12.38
N VAL A 680 -16.79 26.59 -11.99
CA VAL A 680 -17.24 25.29 -11.47
C VAL A 680 -16.80 25.17 -10.02
N GLU A 681 -17.74 24.95 -9.12
CA GLU A 681 -17.49 24.97 -7.68
C GLU A 681 -18.37 24.00 -6.89
N GLY A 682 -17.78 23.28 -5.93
CA GLY A 682 -18.53 22.46 -4.96
C GLY A 682 -18.92 21.06 -5.47
N PHE A 683 -18.23 20.50 -6.46
CA PHE A 683 -18.56 19.19 -7.05
C PHE A 683 -17.59 18.07 -6.67
N VAL A 684 -18.10 16.83 -6.68
CA VAL A 684 -17.28 15.63 -6.90
C VAL A 684 -17.37 15.26 -8.38
N ILE A 685 -16.25 15.20 -9.10
CA ILE A 685 -16.22 14.93 -10.55
C ILE A 685 -15.43 13.64 -10.80
N THR A 686 -16.08 12.66 -11.44
CA THR A 686 -15.50 11.34 -11.67
C THR A 686 -16.00 10.65 -12.93
N GLY A 687 -15.40 9.52 -13.27
CA GLY A 687 -15.87 8.67 -14.36
C GLY A 687 -15.64 9.25 -15.76
N GLY A 688 -14.71 10.20 -15.92
CA GLY A 688 -14.22 10.64 -17.23
C GLY A 688 -13.47 9.53 -17.97
N GLY A 689 -13.51 9.55 -19.31
CA GLY A 689 -12.97 8.52 -20.21
C GLY A 689 -11.44 8.54 -20.37
N GLY A 690 -10.90 7.73 -21.29
CA GLY A 690 -9.49 7.37 -21.37
C GLY A 690 -8.76 7.68 -22.68
N GLY A 691 -9.44 8.21 -23.69
CA GLY A 691 -8.74 8.74 -24.85
C GLY A 691 -8.43 10.22 -24.68
N SER A 692 -7.94 10.85 -25.75
CA SER A 692 -7.28 12.17 -25.71
C SER A 692 -8.16 13.32 -25.21
N MET A 693 -9.47 13.11 -25.12
CA MET A 693 -10.46 14.07 -24.63
C MET A 693 -11.14 13.61 -23.33
N GLY A 694 -10.75 12.48 -22.74
CA GLY A 694 -11.42 11.82 -21.62
C GLY A 694 -11.36 12.52 -20.25
N HIS A 695 -11.15 13.83 -20.21
CA HIS A 695 -10.89 14.55 -18.97
C HIS A 695 -12.13 14.64 -18.06
N GLY A 696 -11.91 14.72 -16.74
CA GLY A 696 -12.96 15.11 -15.78
C GLY A 696 -13.46 16.54 -16.02
N ILE A 697 -12.58 17.47 -16.35
CA ILE A 697 -12.92 18.79 -16.88
C ILE A 697 -12.01 19.07 -18.08
N SER A 698 -12.59 19.39 -19.23
CA SER A 698 -11.86 19.72 -20.44
C SER A 698 -12.07 21.19 -20.82
N ILE A 699 -10.99 21.95 -20.92
CA ILE A 699 -10.98 23.38 -21.21
C ILE A 699 -10.37 23.60 -22.60
N TRP A 700 -11.13 24.20 -23.53
CA TRP A 700 -10.72 24.43 -24.91
C TRP A 700 -10.89 25.90 -25.31
N ASP A 701 -9.75 26.61 -25.41
CA ASP A 701 -9.71 28.04 -25.74
C ASP A 701 -10.65 28.88 -24.86
N SER A 702 -10.72 28.57 -23.55
CA SER A 702 -11.61 29.23 -22.58
C SER A 702 -10.84 29.73 -21.35
N SER A 703 -11.53 30.45 -20.45
CA SER A 703 -10.97 31.02 -19.22
C SER A 703 -11.83 30.78 -17.98
N PRO A 704 -12.16 29.53 -17.60
CA PRO A 704 -12.97 29.27 -16.43
C PRO A 704 -12.19 29.42 -15.11
N THR A 705 -12.94 29.57 -14.03
CA THR A 705 -12.45 29.40 -12.66
C THR A 705 -12.91 28.03 -12.15
N ILE A 706 -11.97 27.14 -11.87
CA ILE A 706 -12.23 25.84 -11.26
C ILE A 706 -11.78 25.92 -9.81
N VAL A 707 -12.72 25.92 -8.89
CA VAL A 707 -12.42 26.16 -7.48
C VAL A 707 -13.19 25.20 -6.61
N ASN A 708 -12.64 24.79 -5.47
CA ASN A 708 -13.47 24.18 -4.43
C ASN A 708 -14.12 22.85 -4.87
N ASN A 709 -13.45 22.05 -5.72
CA ASN A 709 -13.95 20.76 -6.21
C ASN A 709 -13.10 19.56 -5.73
N LYS A 710 -13.70 18.37 -5.70
CA LYS A 710 -13.03 17.07 -5.57
C LYS A 710 -13.05 16.36 -6.93
N ILE A 711 -11.91 16.15 -7.56
CA ILE A 711 -11.84 15.56 -8.92
C ILE A 711 -11.06 14.26 -8.85
N THR A 712 -11.75 13.14 -9.05
CA THR A 712 -11.20 11.81 -8.71
C THR A 712 -11.67 10.68 -9.61
N CYS A 713 -10.90 9.60 -9.67
CA CYS A 713 -11.23 8.36 -10.39
C CYS A 713 -11.59 8.60 -11.88
N ASN A 714 -10.94 9.57 -12.53
CA ASN A 714 -11.02 9.76 -13.98
C ASN A 714 -9.89 8.96 -14.65
N ILE A 715 -10.19 8.25 -15.74
CA ILE A 715 -9.20 7.35 -16.36
C ILE A 715 -8.20 8.09 -17.27
N HIS A 716 -8.38 9.40 -17.49
CA HIS A 716 -7.42 10.35 -18.07
C HIS A 716 -7.09 11.49 -17.09
N ASN A 717 -6.84 12.73 -17.55
CA ASN A 717 -6.59 13.87 -16.66
C ASN A 717 -7.84 14.24 -15.86
N ALA A 718 -7.67 14.66 -14.61
CA ALA A 718 -8.73 15.28 -13.82
C ALA A 718 -9.17 16.59 -14.49
N ILE A 719 -8.21 17.45 -14.84
CA ILE A 719 -8.42 18.67 -15.63
C ILE A 719 -7.46 18.67 -16.84
N GLY A 720 -7.99 18.82 -18.05
CA GLY A 720 -7.21 18.98 -19.29
C GLY A 720 -7.42 20.37 -19.89
N ILE A 721 -6.34 21.09 -20.18
CA ILE A 721 -6.36 22.46 -20.69
C ILE A 721 -5.66 22.51 -22.04
N HIS A 722 -6.38 23.03 -23.03
CA HIS A 722 -5.93 23.15 -24.40
C HIS A 722 -6.34 24.51 -24.96
N GLY A 723 -5.42 25.27 -25.52
CA GLY A 723 -5.79 26.51 -26.20
C GLY A 723 -4.69 27.56 -26.17
N ARG A 724 -5.01 28.72 -26.75
CA ARG A 724 -4.10 29.86 -26.91
C ARG A 724 -3.92 30.61 -25.60
N LYS A 725 -2.73 31.19 -25.44
CA LYS A 725 -2.33 32.06 -24.31
C LYS A 725 -3.38 33.09 -23.88
N VAL A 726 -3.99 33.78 -24.84
CA VAL A 726 -4.89 34.93 -24.59
C VAL A 726 -6.06 34.59 -23.64
N LEU A 727 -6.61 33.38 -23.75
CA LEU A 727 -7.78 32.96 -22.98
C LEU A 727 -7.37 32.05 -21.82
N THR A 728 -6.54 31.05 -22.10
CA THR A 728 -6.09 30.11 -21.07
C THR A 728 -5.27 30.79 -19.95
N GLY A 729 -4.58 31.90 -20.25
CA GLY A 729 -3.86 32.71 -19.25
C GLY A 729 -4.75 33.35 -18.17
N LYS A 730 -6.07 33.38 -18.40
CA LYS A 730 -7.06 33.87 -17.42
C LYS A 730 -7.73 32.72 -16.65
N THR A 731 -7.44 31.46 -17.00
CA THR A 731 -7.96 30.28 -16.29
C THR A 731 -7.36 30.22 -14.89
N LYS A 732 -8.21 30.08 -13.87
CA LYS A 732 -7.80 29.95 -12.47
C LYS A 732 -8.21 28.60 -11.92
N ILE A 733 -7.29 27.87 -11.31
CA ILE A 733 -7.55 26.58 -10.68
C ILE A 733 -7.02 26.62 -9.26
N TYR A 734 -7.91 26.68 -8.26
CA TYR A 734 -7.47 26.82 -6.88
C TYR A 734 -8.38 26.18 -5.84
N ASN A 735 -7.82 25.83 -4.68
CA ASN A 735 -8.54 25.18 -3.58
C ASN A 735 -9.31 23.91 -4.02
N ASN A 736 -8.78 23.15 -4.98
CA ASN A 736 -9.33 21.86 -5.40
C ASN A 736 -8.54 20.72 -4.77
N HIS A 737 -9.23 19.58 -4.64
CA HIS A 737 -8.68 18.30 -4.19
C HIS A 737 -8.69 17.30 -5.35
N ILE A 738 -7.53 16.98 -5.90
CA ILE A 738 -7.38 16.26 -7.17
C ILE A 738 -6.59 14.97 -6.95
N TYR A 739 -7.26 13.82 -7.02
CA TYR A 739 -6.65 12.54 -6.63
C TYR A 739 -7.20 11.30 -7.33
N ASP A 740 -6.43 10.22 -7.39
CA ASP A 740 -6.81 8.94 -8.02
C ASP A 740 -7.18 9.03 -9.52
N ASN A 741 -6.66 10.04 -10.23
CA ASN A 741 -6.79 10.15 -11.69
C ASN A 741 -5.54 9.59 -12.39
N MET A 742 -5.57 9.44 -13.72
CA MET A 742 -4.33 9.14 -14.45
C MET A 742 -3.32 10.28 -14.32
N ILE A 743 -3.80 11.51 -14.54
CA ILE A 743 -3.04 12.76 -14.42
C ILE A 743 -3.91 13.74 -13.61
N GLY A 744 -3.33 14.54 -12.72
CA GLY A 744 -4.09 15.56 -12.00
C GLY A 744 -4.53 16.69 -12.93
N ILE A 745 -3.60 17.57 -13.31
CA ILE A 745 -3.86 18.70 -14.23
C ILE A 745 -2.91 18.61 -15.42
N GLY A 746 -3.43 18.55 -16.64
CA GLY A 746 -2.66 18.51 -17.87
C GLY A 746 -2.80 19.78 -18.71
N ASN A 747 -1.68 20.42 -19.05
CA ASN A 747 -1.59 21.66 -19.81
C ASN A 747 -0.98 21.40 -21.20
N GLY A 748 -1.60 21.93 -22.26
CA GLY A 748 -1.13 21.72 -23.64
C GLY A 748 -1.46 22.85 -24.61
N ARG A 749 -0.90 22.77 -25.83
CA ARG A 749 -1.16 23.68 -26.97
C ARG A 749 -0.89 25.19 -26.73
N GLY A 750 -0.06 25.55 -25.75
CA GLY A 750 0.24 26.96 -25.45
C GLY A 750 -0.54 27.54 -24.27
N SER A 751 -1.12 26.68 -23.41
CA SER A 751 -1.92 27.11 -22.28
C SER A 751 -1.10 27.73 -21.14
N GLU A 752 -1.62 28.78 -20.48
CA GLU A 752 -0.95 29.50 -19.38
C GLU A 752 -1.80 29.61 -18.10
N ALA A 753 -2.51 28.55 -17.72
CA ALA A 753 -3.40 28.58 -16.55
C ALA A 753 -2.64 28.90 -15.24
N HIS A 754 -3.32 29.61 -14.32
CA HIS A 754 -2.82 29.86 -12.97
C HIS A 754 -3.40 28.80 -12.01
N ILE A 755 -2.53 27.95 -11.50
CA ILE A 755 -2.84 26.78 -10.66
C ILE A 755 -2.26 27.02 -9.27
N TYR A 756 -3.10 27.28 -8.26
CA TYR A 756 -2.60 27.65 -6.93
C TYR A 756 -3.42 27.13 -5.76
N GLY A 757 -2.79 26.86 -4.61
CA GLY A 757 -3.50 26.45 -3.40
C GLY A 757 -4.32 25.16 -3.54
N ASN A 758 -3.95 24.23 -4.43
CA ASN A 758 -4.63 22.94 -4.60
C ASN A 758 -3.92 21.84 -3.82
N GLN A 759 -4.66 20.77 -3.49
CA GLN A 759 -4.13 19.49 -3.03
C GLN A 759 -4.19 18.49 -4.19
N ILE A 760 -3.04 18.08 -4.72
CA ILE A 760 -2.93 17.25 -5.92
C ILE A 760 -2.13 16.00 -5.60
N HIS A 761 -2.80 14.85 -5.42
CA HIS A 761 -2.11 13.69 -4.88
C HIS A 761 -2.60 12.33 -5.37
N HIS A 762 -1.79 11.30 -5.23
CA HIS A 762 -2.17 9.91 -5.55
C HIS A 762 -2.69 9.74 -6.99
N ASN A 763 -2.28 10.60 -7.93
CA ASN A 763 -2.57 10.41 -9.35
C ASN A 763 -1.53 9.45 -9.94
N ARG A 764 -1.97 8.57 -10.85
CA ARG A 764 -1.20 7.40 -11.31
C ARG A 764 0.11 7.77 -12.03
N VAL A 765 0.16 8.93 -12.69
CA VAL A 765 1.31 9.34 -13.53
C VAL A 765 1.90 10.68 -13.13
N VAL A 766 1.15 11.77 -13.21
CA VAL A 766 1.67 13.11 -12.88
C VAL A 766 0.64 13.94 -12.13
N GLY A 767 1.08 14.71 -11.13
CA GLY A 767 0.25 15.68 -10.44
C GLY A 767 -0.12 16.84 -11.37
N VAL A 768 0.87 17.63 -11.79
CA VAL A 768 0.71 18.70 -12.79
C VAL A 768 1.64 18.47 -13.97
N GLY A 769 1.07 18.26 -15.16
CA GLY A 769 1.78 18.00 -16.41
C GLY A 769 1.69 19.16 -17.40
N SER A 770 2.78 19.42 -18.13
CA SER A 770 2.85 20.44 -19.19
C SER A 770 3.51 19.88 -20.46
N ARG A 771 2.95 20.23 -21.63
CA ARG A 771 3.44 19.78 -22.95
C ARG A 771 3.21 20.86 -24.01
N GLY A 772 3.93 20.77 -25.13
CA GLY A 772 3.86 21.73 -26.23
C GLY A 772 4.48 23.06 -25.82
N LEU A 773 3.79 24.16 -26.10
CA LEU A 773 4.18 25.53 -25.73
C LEU A 773 3.55 25.99 -24.40
N ALA A 774 3.06 25.07 -23.57
CA ALA A 774 2.35 25.43 -22.34
C ALA A 774 3.29 26.06 -21.30
N ALA A 775 2.87 27.16 -20.68
CA ALA A 775 3.62 27.89 -19.66
C ALA A 775 2.71 28.22 -18.46
N PRO A 776 2.19 27.20 -17.73
CA PRO A 776 1.33 27.46 -16.57
C PRO A 776 2.12 28.04 -15.40
N ARG A 777 1.43 28.83 -14.57
CA ARG A 777 1.92 29.26 -13.25
C ARG A 777 1.42 28.31 -12.18
N ILE A 778 2.31 27.60 -11.51
CA ILE A 778 2.01 26.57 -10.52
C ILE A 778 2.52 27.07 -9.16
N GLU A 779 1.62 27.56 -8.31
CA GLU A 779 1.98 28.34 -7.13
C GLU A 779 1.35 27.87 -5.81
N GLY A 780 2.14 27.61 -4.78
CA GLY A 780 1.60 27.33 -3.44
C GLY A 780 0.67 26.12 -3.36
N ASN A 781 0.91 25.08 -4.17
CA ASN A 781 0.14 23.83 -4.15
C ASN A 781 0.82 22.77 -3.27
N TYR A 782 0.03 21.83 -2.76
CA TYR A 782 0.50 20.61 -2.10
C TYR A 782 0.40 19.45 -3.09
N ILE A 783 1.53 18.88 -3.49
CA ILE A 783 1.63 17.87 -4.56
C ILE A 783 2.36 16.63 -4.06
N TYR A 784 1.63 15.53 -3.81
CA TYR A 784 2.22 14.36 -3.12
C TYR A 784 1.67 13.00 -3.53
N GLY A 785 2.39 11.91 -3.26
CA GLY A 785 1.91 10.54 -3.56
C GLY A 785 1.70 10.23 -5.05
N ASN A 786 2.17 11.08 -5.98
CA ASN A 786 2.08 10.85 -7.42
C ASN A 786 3.36 10.13 -7.91
N ARG A 787 3.33 9.58 -9.13
CA ARG A 787 4.59 9.10 -9.75
C ARG A 787 5.53 10.26 -10.11
N ILE A 788 5.00 11.36 -10.64
CA ILE A 788 5.73 12.60 -10.85
C ILE A 788 4.91 13.72 -10.21
N GLY A 789 5.49 14.56 -9.35
CA GLY A 789 4.79 15.71 -8.79
C GLY A 789 4.45 16.73 -9.88
N VAL A 790 5.47 17.38 -10.43
CA VAL A 790 5.35 18.32 -11.56
C VAL A 790 6.19 17.82 -12.74
N GLY A 791 5.59 17.71 -13.92
CA GLY A 791 6.23 17.18 -15.12
C GLY A 791 6.12 18.10 -16.32
N ALA A 792 7.20 18.33 -17.05
CA ALA A 792 7.17 19.03 -18.34
C ALA A 792 7.87 18.24 -19.45
N ARG A 793 7.38 18.37 -20.69
CA ARG A 793 7.97 17.80 -21.91
C ARG A 793 7.87 18.77 -23.08
N GLU A 794 8.59 18.47 -24.16
CA GLU A 794 8.68 19.30 -25.36
C GLU A 794 9.32 20.65 -25.07
N VAL A 795 8.64 21.76 -25.35
CA VAL A 795 9.14 23.14 -25.14
C VAL A 795 8.30 23.89 -24.10
N ALA A 796 7.65 23.15 -23.21
CA ALA A 796 6.81 23.72 -22.16
C ALA A 796 7.69 24.38 -21.08
N SER A 797 7.28 25.57 -20.64
CA SER A 797 8.03 26.44 -19.73
C SER A 797 7.20 26.79 -18.48
N PRO A 798 6.90 25.81 -17.60
CA PRO A 798 6.13 26.10 -16.40
C PRO A 798 6.92 26.99 -15.41
N HIS A 799 6.21 27.91 -14.75
CA HIS A 799 6.71 28.63 -13.58
C HIS A 799 6.23 27.91 -12.32
N ILE A 800 7.16 27.36 -11.53
CA ILE A 800 6.89 26.53 -10.36
C ILE A 800 7.40 27.26 -9.12
N GLU A 801 6.51 27.81 -8.30
CA GLU A 801 6.89 28.62 -7.14
C GLU A 801 6.10 28.35 -5.86
N GLY A 802 6.74 28.29 -4.70
CA GLY A 802 6.03 28.22 -3.42
C GLY A 802 5.37 26.88 -3.11
N ASN A 803 5.55 25.84 -3.93
CA ASN A 803 4.84 24.56 -3.78
C ASN A 803 5.50 23.64 -2.75
N HIS A 804 4.68 22.79 -2.13
CA HIS A 804 5.09 21.70 -1.26
C HIS A 804 4.98 20.40 -2.05
N ILE A 805 6.10 19.77 -2.39
CA ILE A 805 6.18 18.64 -3.31
C ILE A 805 6.89 17.47 -2.62
N PHE A 806 6.15 16.47 -2.16
CA PHE A 806 6.70 15.41 -1.31
C PHE A 806 6.07 14.05 -1.55
N ASP A 807 6.74 12.98 -1.12
CA ASP A 807 6.23 11.60 -1.19
C ASP A 807 5.78 11.17 -2.61
N ASN A 808 6.28 11.83 -3.66
CA ASN A 808 6.12 11.36 -5.03
C ASN A 808 7.26 10.40 -5.37
N VAL A 809 7.16 9.63 -6.46
CA VAL A 809 8.35 8.91 -6.96
C VAL A 809 9.41 9.92 -7.40
N CYS A 810 9.05 10.89 -8.23
CA CYS A 810 9.90 12.05 -8.54
C CYS A 810 9.17 13.35 -8.19
N GLY A 811 9.86 14.33 -7.61
CA GLY A 811 9.31 15.65 -7.29
C GLY A 811 8.99 16.46 -8.55
N ILE A 812 10.01 17.06 -9.16
CA ILE A 812 9.92 17.82 -10.41
C ILE A 812 10.72 17.11 -11.50
N THR A 813 10.14 16.90 -12.67
CA THR A 813 10.82 16.26 -13.81
C THR A 813 10.58 17.00 -15.12
N ILE A 814 11.65 17.45 -15.75
CA ILE A 814 11.65 18.08 -17.08
C ILE A 814 12.32 17.11 -18.07
N GLY A 815 11.51 16.45 -18.90
CA GLY A 815 11.93 15.29 -19.71
C GLY A 815 12.25 15.60 -21.19
N PRO A 816 12.94 14.67 -21.88
CA PRO A 816 13.40 14.86 -23.26
C PRO A 816 12.26 14.92 -24.30
N VAL A 817 12.60 15.49 -25.46
CA VAL A 817 11.71 15.74 -26.61
C VAL A 817 11.93 14.70 -27.71
N SER A 818 10.86 14.27 -28.39
CA SER A 818 10.97 13.35 -29.55
C SER A 818 10.90 14.02 -30.93
N THR A 819 10.38 15.25 -31.07
CA THR A 819 9.88 15.70 -32.40
C THR A 819 10.04 17.17 -32.80
N ILE A 820 10.55 18.10 -31.98
CA ILE A 820 10.65 19.52 -32.36
C ILE A 820 12.10 19.99 -32.20
N ARG A 821 12.83 20.27 -33.28
CA ARG A 821 14.26 20.69 -33.23
C ARG A 821 14.50 22.18 -33.54
N ARG A 822 13.44 23.01 -33.59
CA ARG A 822 13.50 24.40 -34.10
C ARG A 822 12.95 25.49 -33.16
N PHE A 823 12.59 25.15 -31.93
CA PHE A 823 12.08 26.12 -30.95
C PHE A 823 12.84 25.95 -29.64
N ALA A 824 13.45 27.04 -29.17
CA ALA A 824 13.87 27.16 -27.77
C ALA A 824 12.64 27.57 -26.96
N GLY A 825 12.33 26.84 -25.88
CA GLY A 825 11.29 27.27 -24.92
C GLY A 825 11.72 28.54 -24.19
N GLU A 826 10.78 29.18 -23.50
CA GLU A 826 11.10 30.22 -22.50
C GLU A 826 11.77 29.58 -21.26
N ASP A 827 12.30 30.42 -20.38
CA ASP A 827 12.98 30.00 -19.17
C ASP A 827 12.05 29.21 -18.24
N ILE A 828 12.55 28.07 -17.73
CA ILE A 828 11.85 27.32 -16.67
C ILE A 828 12.28 27.89 -15.32
N ILE A 829 11.31 28.26 -14.50
CA ILE A 829 11.53 28.82 -13.17
C ILE A 829 11.07 27.81 -12.12
N ILE A 830 12.00 27.37 -11.26
CA ILE A 830 11.75 26.54 -10.08
C ILE A 830 12.24 27.32 -8.87
N LYS A 831 11.34 28.06 -8.23
CA LYS A 831 11.73 29.04 -7.21
C LYS A 831 10.99 28.84 -5.90
N ASN A 832 11.69 28.90 -4.77
CA ASN A 832 11.04 28.93 -3.47
C ASN A 832 10.04 27.77 -3.26
N ASN A 833 10.40 26.55 -3.65
CA ASN A 833 9.61 25.34 -3.41
C ASN A 833 10.23 24.52 -2.28
N LEU A 834 9.36 23.77 -1.60
CA LEU A 834 9.75 22.80 -0.61
C LEU A 834 9.58 21.39 -1.21
N ILE A 835 10.68 20.69 -1.47
CA ILE A 835 10.71 19.44 -2.23
C ILE A 835 11.39 18.36 -1.40
N PHE A 836 10.62 17.44 -0.82
CA PHE A 836 11.20 16.53 0.17
C PHE A 836 10.63 15.12 0.16
N SER A 837 11.41 14.15 0.65
CA SER A 837 10.96 12.76 0.83
C SER A 837 10.37 12.11 -0.43
N ASN A 838 10.77 12.55 -1.63
CA ASN A 838 10.39 11.87 -2.86
C ASN A 838 11.26 10.61 -3.06
N HIS A 839 10.71 9.54 -3.61
CA HIS A 839 11.32 8.20 -3.58
C HIS A 839 12.42 7.96 -4.63
N GLN A 840 12.74 8.96 -5.45
CA GLN A 840 13.79 8.86 -6.47
C GLN A 840 14.58 10.15 -6.65
N CYS A 841 13.94 11.26 -7.00
CA CYS A 841 14.62 12.55 -7.16
C CYS A 841 13.76 13.74 -6.72
N GLY A 842 14.43 14.81 -6.25
CA GLY A 842 13.82 16.09 -5.96
C GLY A 842 13.51 16.85 -7.25
N VAL A 843 14.55 17.26 -7.97
CA VAL A 843 14.46 17.96 -9.26
C VAL A 843 15.31 17.23 -10.29
N SER A 844 14.73 16.88 -11.44
CA SER A 844 15.43 16.22 -12.54
C SER A 844 15.18 16.92 -13.88
N ILE A 845 16.24 17.35 -14.55
CA ILE A 845 16.22 18.08 -15.81
C ILE A 845 17.00 17.28 -16.86
N THR A 846 16.31 16.87 -17.94
CA THR A 846 16.85 15.98 -18.96
C THR A 846 16.42 16.34 -20.40
N SER A 847 16.07 17.60 -20.66
CA SER A 847 15.49 18.06 -21.94
C SER A 847 16.48 18.84 -22.84
N PHE A 848 16.38 18.65 -24.16
CA PHE A 848 17.27 19.20 -25.21
C PHE A 848 16.92 20.60 -25.73
N ASN A 849 15.71 21.12 -25.46
CA ASN A 849 15.19 22.33 -26.12
C ASN A 849 14.95 23.50 -25.14
N LEU A 850 15.71 23.53 -24.06
CA LEU A 850 15.63 24.59 -23.07
C LEU A 850 16.63 25.70 -23.42
N SER A 851 16.22 26.96 -23.28
CA SER A 851 17.15 28.10 -23.24
C SER A 851 17.89 28.13 -21.90
N LYS A 852 17.12 28.08 -20.81
CA LYS A 852 17.61 28.30 -19.46
C LYS A 852 16.70 27.66 -18.43
N VAL A 853 17.30 27.21 -17.33
CA VAL A 853 16.57 26.84 -16.11
C VAL A 853 17.11 27.63 -14.92
N ILE A 854 16.20 28.14 -14.10
CA ILE A 854 16.52 28.85 -12.85
C ILE A 854 15.96 28.05 -11.70
N ILE A 855 16.84 27.49 -10.88
CA ILE A 855 16.51 26.74 -9.66
C ILE A 855 17.00 27.58 -8.48
N SER A 856 16.09 28.28 -7.80
CA SER A 856 16.51 29.18 -6.71
C SER A 856 15.66 29.20 -5.46
N ASN A 857 16.30 29.41 -4.31
CA ASN A 857 15.65 29.50 -3.01
C ASN A 857 14.78 28.26 -2.67
N ASN A 858 15.09 27.08 -3.19
CA ASN A 858 14.36 25.85 -2.86
C ASN A 858 15.01 25.15 -1.66
N THR A 859 14.19 24.44 -0.88
CA THR A 859 14.69 23.43 0.06
C THR A 859 14.39 22.05 -0.52
N ILE A 860 15.44 21.27 -0.80
CA ILE A 860 15.38 19.98 -1.49
C ILE A 860 16.00 18.92 -0.58
N ASP A 861 15.16 18.21 0.15
CA ASP A 861 15.60 17.40 1.30
C ASP A 861 15.15 15.95 1.26
N SER A 862 16.04 15.02 1.63
CA SER A 862 15.67 13.62 1.89
C SER A 862 15.02 12.90 0.70
N ASN A 863 15.36 13.26 -0.54
CA ASN A 863 14.84 12.58 -1.72
C ASN A 863 15.70 11.33 -1.99
N ASN A 864 15.11 10.15 -1.74
CA ASN A 864 15.84 8.91 -1.47
C ASN A 864 15.41 7.77 -2.41
N HIS A 865 16.36 7.23 -3.15
CA HIS A 865 16.18 6.20 -4.17
C HIS A 865 15.73 4.83 -3.60
N HIS A 866 14.46 4.45 -3.80
CA HIS A 866 13.90 3.14 -3.38
C HIS A 866 13.90 2.06 -4.48
N PHE A 867 14.22 2.39 -5.74
CA PHE A 867 14.15 1.44 -6.87
C PHE A 867 15.54 1.04 -7.37
N VAL A 868 16.01 -0.15 -6.97
CA VAL A 868 17.40 -0.68 -7.06
C VAL A 868 17.99 -0.87 -8.48
N THR A 869 17.56 -0.17 -9.54
CA THR A 869 18.04 -0.52 -10.90
C THR A 869 18.53 0.58 -11.85
N LYS A 870 18.57 1.90 -11.54
CA LYS A 870 19.27 2.87 -12.43
C LYS A 870 19.91 4.06 -11.70
N GLU A 871 21.08 4.46 -12.18
CA GLU A 871 21.99 5.53 -11.71
C GLU A 871 21.44 6.97 -11.86
N ARG A 872 20.14 7.24 -11.63
CA ARG A 872 19.56 8.59 -11.85
C ARG A 872 18.52 8.94 -10.78
N GLY A 873 18.99 9.47 -9.66
CA GLY A 873 18.21 10.03 -8.55
C GLY A 873 19.04 11.10 -7.82
N GLY A 874 18.47 11.84 -6.87
CA GLY A 874 19.21 12.81 -6.06
C GLY A 874 18.44 14.10 -5.77
N GLY A 875 19.11 15.09 -5.21
CA GLY A 875 18.54 16.41 -4.92
C GLY A 875 18.19 17.16 -6.20
N VAL A 876 19.20 17.69 -6.89
CA VAL A 876 19.11 18.34 -8.19
C VAL A 876 19.93 17.55 -9.19
N VAL A 877 19.29 17.07 -10.25
CA VAL A 877 19.90 16.20 -11.26
C VAL A 877 19.75 16.81 -12.64
N LEU A 878 20.86 17.07 -13.31
CA LEU A 878 20.94 17.47 -14.72
C LEU A 878 21.60 16.34 -15.52
N GLY A 879 20.97 15.83 -16.57
CA GLY A 879 21.58 14.74 -17.36
C GLY A 879 20.95 14.52 -18.73
N TYR A 880 21.77 14.08 -19.70
CA TYR A 880 21.63 14.16 -21.18
C TYR A 880 22.35 15.39 -21.77
N PRO A 881 22.88 15.29 -23.01
CA PRO A 881 23.61 16.39 -23.60
C PRO A 881 22.70 17.59 -23.84
N PHE A 882 23.09 18.75 -23.34
CA PHE A 882 22.39 20.00 -23.58
C PHE A 882 22.97 20.71 -24.82
N PRO A 883 22.19 21.58 -25.50
CA PRO A 883 22.79 22.45 -26.50
C PRO A 883 23.81 23.38 -25.82
N ALA A 884 24.89 23.74 -26.51
CA ALA A 884 25.97 24.57 -25.96
C ALA A 884 25.51 25.95 -25.46
N THR A 885 24.29 26.38 -25.80
CA THR A 885 23.65 27.63 -25.39
C THR A 885 22.76 27.48 -24.14
N PHE A 886 22.66 26.28 -23.55
CA PHE A 886 21.83 26.05 -22.38
C PHE A 886 22.55 26.43 -21.10
N ASP A 887 21.91 27.31 -20.31
CA ASP A 887 22.40 27.72 -19.00
C ASP A 887 21.50 27.17 -17.87
N ALA A 888 22.11 26.56 -16.86
CA ALA A 888 21.45 26.23 -15.61
C ALA A 888 21.97 27.14 -14.48
N VAL A 889 21.08 27.93 -13.89
CA VAL A 889 21.37 28.74 -12.70
C VAL A 889 20.81 28.02 -11.48
N VAL A 890 21.67 27.58 -10.57
CA VAL A 890 21.30 26.91 -9.32
C VAL A 890 21.82 27.76 -8.17
N ALA A 891 20.95 28.53 -7.53
CA ALA A 891 21.38 29.49 -6.52
C ALA A 891 20.49 29.62 -5.28
N ASN A 892 21.07 29.94 -4.13
CA ASN A 892 20.36 30.11 -2.86
C ASN A 892 19.57 28.86 -2.41
N ASN A 893 19.89 27.65 -2.86
CA ASN A 893 19.15 26.45 -2.48
C ASN A 893 19.75 25.79 -1.24
N ILE A 894 18.91 25.12 -0.45
CA ILE A 894 19.36 24.12 0.51
C ILE A 894 19.08 22.75 -0.08
N VAL A 895 20.11 21.91 -0.25
CA VAL A 895 20.01 20.57 -0.82
C VAL A 895 20.62 19.57 0.14
N THR A 896 19.80 18.80 0.83
CA THR A 896 20.27 17.99 1.97
C THR A 896 19.73 16.58 2.02
N ASN A 897 20.48 15.68 2.64
CA ASN A 897 20.02 14.31 2.97
C ASN A 897 19.62 13.46 1.75
N ASN A 898 20.09 13.77 0.54
CA ASN A 898 19.73 13.02 -0.68
C ASN A 898 20.72 11.88 -0.95
N LYS A 899 20.19 10.68 -1.17
CA LYS A 899 21.00 9.44 -1.22
C LYS A 899 21.96 9.32 -2.39
N THR A 900 21.64 9.83 -3.59
CA THR A 900 22.46 9.61 -4.81
C THR A 900 23.11 10.89 -5.33
N GLY A 901 23.23 11.90 -4.46
CA GLY A 901 23.90 13.17 -4.74
C GLY A 901 23.04 14.40 -4.43
N GLY A 902 23.70 15.50 -4.05
CA GLY A 902 23.10 16.81 -3.80
C GLY A 902 22.80 17.51 -5.12
N ILE A 903 23.81 18.14 -5.72
CA ILE A 903 23.75 18.74 -7.05
C ILE A 903 24.59 17.89 -8.02
N VAL A 904 23.94 17.34 -9.03
CA VAL A 904 24.53 16.35 -9.94
C VAL A 904 24.40 16.82 -11.40
N ASN A 905 25.53 16.87 -12.10
CA ASN A 905 25.64 17.12 -13.53
C ASN A 905 26.23 15.88 -14.23
N TYR A 906 25.42 15.14 -14.97
CA TYR A 906 25.91 13.96 -15.70
C TYR A 906 26.55 14.38 -17.03
N ASP A 907 27.85 14.12 -17.15
CA ASP A 907 28.57 14.21 -18.43
C ASP A 907 28.08 13.16 -19.44
N GLY A 908 28.23 13.45 -20.73
CA GLY A 908 27.82 12.55 -21.81
C GLY A 908 28.46 11.17 -21.74
N THR A 909 27.69 10.12 -22.05
CA THR A 909 28.20 8.74 -22.18
C THR A 909 28.94 8.54 -23.50
N GLU A 910 29.66 7.42 -23.71
CA GLU A 910 30.29 7.07 -25.01
C GLU A 910 29.32 7.12 -26.20
N LEU A 911 28.04 6.81 -25.97
CA LEU A 911 26.98 6.86 -26.99
C LEU A 911 26.51 8.31 -27.31
N PHE A 912 26.83 9.27 -26.44
CA PHE A 912 26.41 10.67 -26.52
C PHE A 912 27.49 11.58 -25.89
N PRO A 913 28.64 11.81 -26.54
CA PRO A 913 29.84 12.38 -25.93
C PRO A 913 29.78 13.91 -25.71
N ALA A 914 28.59 14.51 -25.73
CA ALA A 914 28.47 15.95 -25.55
C ALA A 914 28.68 16.34 -24.06
N PRO A 915 29.29 17.51 -23.79
CA PRO A 915 29.51 17.98 -22.43
C PRO A 915 28.16 18.15 -21.68
N GLY A 916 28.21 18.01 -20.35
CA GLY A 916 27.06 18.25 -19.47
C GLY A 916 26.53 19.70 -19.55
N ALA A 917 25.55 20.04 -18.71
CA ALA A 917 25.01 21.41 -18.67
C ALA A 917 26.11 22.41 -18.25
N ALA A 918 26.09 23.60 -18.84
CA ALA A 918 26.79 24.75 -18.25
C ALA A 918 26.04 25.16 -16.99
N MET A 919 26.65 24.93 -15.83
CA MET A 919 26.04 25.19 -14.52
C MET A 919 26.69 26.38 -13.83
N MET A 920 25.87 27.31 -13.36
CA MET A 920 26.24 28.39 -12.46
C MET A 920 25.66 28.05 -11.09
N ASN A 921 26.49 27.44 -10.23
CA ASN A 921 26.17 27.12 -8.85
C ASN A 921 26.63 28.27 -7.96
N ASP A 922 25.75 29.00 -7.28
CA ASP A 922 26.23 30.03 -6.33
C ASP A 922 25.32 30.12 -5.09
N TYR A 923 25.90 30.36 -3.92
CA TYR A 923 25.19 30.58 -2.65
C TYR A 923 24.28 29.40 -2.21
N ASN A 924 24.62 28.16 -2.54
CA ASN A 924 23.89 26.98 -2.10
C ASN A 924 24.47 26.38 -0.82
N ASN A 925 23.60 25.79 0.00
CA ASN A 925 24.02 24.90 1.08
C ASN A 925 23.72 23.45 0.68
N VAL A 926 24.77 22.67 0.40
CA VAL A 926 24.65 21.29 -0.08
C VAL A 926 25.29 20.36 0.93
N TRP A 927 24.49 19.81 1.84
CA TRP A 927 24.99 19.17 3.06
C TRP A 927 24.40 17.77 3.30
N ASN A 928 25.22 16.85 3.80
CA ASN A 928 24.81 15.49 4.16
C ASN A 928 24.15 14.69 3.00
N ASN A 929 24.65 14.88 1.77
CA ASN A 929 24.31 14.05 0.62
C ASN A 929 25.44 13.03 0.38
N GLU A 930 25.18 11.92 -0.31
CA GLU A 930 26.25 10.92 -0.61
C GLU A 930 27.41 11.54 -1.39
N ASN A 931 27.10 12.40 -2.37
CA ASN A 931 28.04 13.29 -3.03
C ASN A 931 27.42 14.69 -3.07
N GLU A 932 28.06 15.69 -2.48
CA GLU A 932 27.51 17.05 -2.47
C GLU A 932 27.41 17.60 -3.90
N TYR A 933 28.51 17.51 -4.64
CA TYR A 933 28.59 17.91 -6.03
C TYR A 933 29.17 16.75 -6.86
N ALA A 934 28.45 16.30 -7.87
CA ALA A 934 28.89 15.23 -8.75
C ALA A 934 28.87 15.71 -10.21
N GLY A 935 30.01 15.61 -10.91
CA GLY A 935 30.16 16.09 -12.29
C GLY A 935 30.09 17.62 -12.47
N CYS A 936 30.12 18.38 -11.37
CA CYS A 936 30.29 19.83 -11.37
C CYS A 936 31.03 20.27 -10.10
N PRO A 937 31.78 21.38 -10.11
CA PRO A 937 32.33 21.96 -8.90
C PRO A 937 31.26 22.76 -8.11
N PRO A 938 31.44 22.96 -6.80
CA PRO A 938 30.75 24.04 -6.08
C PRO A 938 31.15 25.39 -6.68
N GLY A 939 30.25 26.38 -6.67
CA GLY A 939 30.61 27.73 -7.11
C GLY A 939 30.65 28.76 -5.98
N ASP A 940 30.40 30.04 -6.29
CA ASP A 940 30.76 31.12 -5.36
C ASP A 940 29.88 31.08 -4.11
N LYS A 941 30.53 31.09 -2.94
CA LYS A 941 29.90 31.06 -1.60
C LYS A 941 28.93 29.89 -1.39
N ASP A 942 29.08 28.83 -2.17
CA ASP A 942 28.52 27.53 -1.82
C ASP A 942 29.20 27.01 -0.53
N PHE A 943 28.44 26.32 0.31
CA PHE A 943 28.96 25.69 1.52
C PHE A 943 28.21 24.41 1.86
N SER A 944 28.75 23.65 2.81
CA SER A 944 28.14 22.42 3.32
C SER A 944 28.09 22.47 4.84
N LYS A 945 26.93 22.83 5.39
CA LYS A 945 26.67 22.86 6.83
C LYS A 945 25.25 22.42 7.15
N ASP A 946 25.04 21.87 8.34
CA ASP A 946 23.70 21.57 8.84
C ASP A 946 22.82 22.84 8.77
N PRO A 947 21.67 22.81 8.05
CA PRO A 947 20.77 23.95 7.98
C PRO A 947 20.14 24.34 9.33
N LEU A 948 20.20 23.48 10.36
CA LEU A 948 19.62 23.74 11.68
C LEU A 948 18.12 24.09 11.60
N TYR A 949 17.32 23.18 11.04
CA TYR A 949 15.87 23.33 11.00
C TYR A 949 15.23 23.21 12.39
N VAL A 950 14.12 23.93 12.62
CA VAL A 950 13.35 23.91 13.86
C VAL A 950 12.08 23.10 13.69
N SER A 951 11.85 22.13 14.58
CA SER A 951 10.57 21.43 14.68
C SER A 951 9.52 22.33 15.34
N VAL A 952 8.47 22.72 14.61
CA VAL A 952 7.29 23.38 15.18
C VAL A 952 6.14 22.38 15.37
N ALA A 953 5.55 22.34 16.57
CA ALA A 953 4.59 21.31 16.99
C ALA A 953 3.26 21.31 16.22
N SER A 954 2.91 22.43 15.56
CA SER A 954 1.62 22.63 14.89
C SER A 954 1.56 22.10 13.45
N GLU A 955 2.68 21.71 12.85
CA GLU A 955 2.75 21.31 11.43
C GLU A 955 3.44 19.94 11.34
N ARG A 956 2.68 18.86 11.12
CA ARG A 956 3.26 17.49 11.07
C ARG A 956 4.05 17.28 9.77
N ASN A 957 5.27 16.73 9.88
CA ASN A 957 6.12 16.21 8.79
C ASN A 957 6.38 17.16 7.60
N GLY A 958 7.15 18.23 7.81
CA GLY A 958 7.61 19.09 6.70
C GLY A 958 8.05 20.51 7.10
N ASN A 959 8.58 20.70 8.31
CA ASN A 959 8.92 22.04 8.81
C ASN A 959 10.40 22.32 8.59
N TYR A 960 10.67 23.28 7.71
CA TYR A 960 12.01 23.68 7.29
C TYR A 960 12.31 25.13 7.68
N TYR A 961 11.68 25.62 8.76
CA TYR A 961 12.04 26.89 9.40
C TYR A 961 13.49 26.83 9.88
N LEU A 962 14.27 27.86 9.58
CA LEU A 962 15.65 27.99 10.03
C LEU A 962 15.70 28.45 11.49
N SER A 963 16.59 27.85 12.28
CA SER A 963 16.83 28.31 13.66
C SER A 963 17.32 29.76 13.66
N GLN A 964 16.66 30.64 14.40
CA GLN A 964 17.08 32.03 14.55
C GLN A 964 16.94 32.51 16.00
N ARG A 965 18.00 33.09 16.56
CA ARG A 965 17.96 33.74 17.89
C ARG A 965 16.88 34.83 17.96
N ALA A 966 16.65 35.53 16.84
CA ALA A 966 15.63 36.56 16.73
C ALA A 966 14.19 36.02 16.95
N SER A 967 13.96 34.73 16.70
CA SER A 967 12.67 34.06 16.90
C SER A 967 12.64 33.22 18.19
N GLY A 968 13.64 33.36 19.06
CA GLY A 968 13.73 32.68 20.35
C GLY A 968 14.51 31.36 20.36
N GLN A 969 15.17 30.97 19.25
CA GLN A 969 16.00 29.76 19.23
C GLN A 969 17.42 29.97 19.79
N VAL A 970 18.09 28.87 20.11
CA VAL A 970 19.40 28.87 20.80
C VAL A 970 20.58 29.29 19.90
N SER A 971 20.42 29.23 18.57
CA SER A 971 21.45 29.56 17.59
C SER A 971 20.82 30.10 16.29
N ASN A 972 21.65 30.74 15.46
CA ASN A 972 21.30 31.05 14.08
C ASN A 972 21.77 29.91 13.18
N SER A 973 20.91 29.49 12.25
CA SER A 973 21.27 28.64 11.13
C SER A 973 22.36 29.31 10.29
N PRO A 974 23.30 28.53 9.72
CA PRO A 974 24.29 29.05 8.77
C PRO A 974 23.65 29.54 7.46
N CYS A 975 22.38 29.22 7.21
CA CYS A 975 21.63 29.63 6.02
C CYS A 975 21.01 31.03 6.14
N VAL A 976 21.07 31.65 7.33
CA VAL A 976 20.50 32.98 7.58
C VAL A 976 21.42 34.06 7.00
N ASP A 977 20.84 35.03 6.27
CA ASP A 977 21.54 36.12 5.57
C ASP A 977 22.67 35.63 4.63
N ALA A 978 22.58 34.39 4.13
CA ALA A 978 23.66 33.72 3.40
C ALA A 978 23.50 33.79 1.87
N GLY A 979 22.43 34.40 1.36
CA GLY A 979 22.10 34.39 -0.06
C GLY A 979 22.73 35.50 -0.90
N SER A 980 22.44 35.45 -2.20
CA SER A 980 23.07 36.27 -3.24
C SER A 980 22.69 37.75 -3.26
N ASN A 981 21.52 38.12 -2.73
CA ASN A 981 21.01 39.49 -2.81
C ASN A 981 20.00 39.76 -1.69
N THR A 982 19.42 40.96 -1.64
CA THR A 982 18.37 41.25 -0.67
C THR A 982 17.07 40.50 -0.97
N ALA A 983 16.36 40.05 0.07
CA ALA A 983 15.08 39.36 -0.06
C ALA A 983 14.06 40.16 -0.87
N SER A 984 14.08 41.50 -0.76
CA SER A 984 13.23 42.39 -1.57
C SER A 984 13.52 42.32 -3.07
N ARG A 985 14.79 42.21 -3.48
CA ARG A 985 15.17 42.11 -4.90
C ARG A 985 14.80 40.75 -5.49
N LEU A 986 14.73 39.72 -4.66
CA LEU A 986 14.31 38.38 -5.05
C LEU A 986 12.81 38.13 -4.85
N GLY A 987 12.03 39.14 -4.43
CA GLY A 987 10.58 39.00 -4.23
C GLY A 987 10.17 38.15 -3.03
N LEU A 988 11.06 38.00 -2.05
CA LEU A 988 10.88 37.19 -0.84
C LEU A 988 10.68 38.04 0.44
N ARG A 989 10.63 39.37 0.33
CA ARG A 989 10.55 40.30 1.48
C ARG A 989 9.40 40.00 2.46
N ASN A 990 8.27 39.55 1.94
CA ASN A 990 7.07 39.28 2.72
C ASN A 990 6.93 37.79 3.10
N LYS A 991 7.94 36.97 2.76
CA LYS A 991 8.00 35.54 3.10
C LYS A 991 9.00 35.35 4.23
N THR A 992 8.95 34.20 4.90
CA THR A 992 9.73 33.98 6.12
C THR A 992 10.36 32.60 6.20
N THR A 993 11.57 32.53 6.76
CA THR A 993 12.22 31.29 7.20
C THR A 993 12.12 31.10 8.71
N ARG A 994 11.42 32.01 9.41
CA ARG A 994 11.35 32.09 10.87
C ARG A 994 10.07 31.50 11.44
N THR A 995 10.18 30.88 12.61
CA THR A 995 9.04 30.32 13.34
C THR A 995 8.05 31.36 13.86
N ASP A 996 8.48 32.61 14.03
CA ASP A 996 7.63 33.74 14.47
C ASP A 996 6.99 34.51 13.31
N LYS A 997 7.19 34.04 12.07
CA LYS A 997 6.58 34.54 10.83
C LYS A 997 6.97 35.97 10.44
N VAL A 998 8.03 36.52 11.03
CA VAL A 998 8.56 37.83 10.60
C VAL A 998 9.22 37.68 9.23
N GLY A 999 8.85 38.54 8.27
CA GLY A 999 9.38 38.49 6.91
C GLY A 999 10.88 38.80 6.82
N ASP A 1000 11.56 38.20 5.84
CA ASP A 1000 12.97 38.43 5.56
C ASP A 1000 13.17 39.84 4.95
N SER A 1001 13.96 40.69 5.59
CA SER A 1001 14.11 42.09 5.19
C SER A 1001 15.55 42.48 4.79
N GLY A 1002 16.49 41.54 4.89
CA GLY A 1002 17.92 41.75 4.74
C GLY A 1002 18.50 41.11 3.48
N ILE A 1003 19.72 40.58 3.62
CA ILE A 1003 20.26 39.63 2.65
C ILE A 1003 19.37 38.39 2.74
N VAL A 1004 19.00 37.83 1.60
CA VAL A 1004 18.05 36.72 1.58
C VAL A 1004 18.63 35.53 2.35
N ASP A 1005 17.80 34.88 3.14
CA ASP A 1005 18.10 33.54 3.61
C ASP A 1005 18.16 32.56 2.42
N ILE A 1006 18.95 31.51 2.52
CA ILE A 1006 18.95 30.45 1.50
C ILE A 1006 17.91 29.38 1.85
N GLY A 1007 17.27 28.78 0.85
CA GLY A 1007 16.19 27.82 1.01
C GLY A 1007 14.77 28.41 0.99
N TYR A 1008 13.79 27.54 1.27
CA TYR A 1008 12.36 27.83 1.20
C TYR A 1008 11.89 28.86 2.23
N HIS A 1009 11.10 29.82 1.76
CA HIS A 1009 10.38 30.79 2.59
C HIS A 1009 8.87 30.54 2.53
N TYR A 1010 8.26 30.50 3.72
CA TYR A 1010 6.82 30.34 3.96
C TYR A 1010 6.02 31.62 3.65
#